data_AF-A0A1Q8RC20-F1
#
_entry.id   AF-A0A1Q8RC20-F1
#
_cell.length_a   1.000
_cell.length_b   1.000
_cell.length_c   1.000
_cell.angle_alpha   90.00
_cell.angle_beta   90.00
_cell.angle_gamma   90.00
#
_symmetry.space_group_name_H-M   'P 1'
#
loop_
_entity.id
_entity.type
_entity.pdbx_description
1 polymer ?
#
loop_
_entity_poly.entity_id
_entity_poly.type
_entity_poly.pdbx_seq_one_letter_code
_entity_poly.pdbx_strand_id
1 'polypeptide(L)'
;MASETTDSSHLWRSFAQGPLEFNLRAISSTTYRSVEFGGEDSVTIVKDSDISQVKPSENVKPSKRIIVCCDGTWQTSTTTKENIPSNVTRLARSIARNGRVSNSENPAEDDVIPQVVFYNAGIGTGDGVNILERGRQASFGNGLISDVIKAYHFIVNNYSPHDEIFCFGFSRGAYTARAVAGLITDIGIIQPQELDDFPKLYELYRKHEHGKSFKFRQSKAYRQWITGIRQPGFEHLFSKPDEMDDHWKEMPHNLPPEFTRVVNVVGVFDTVGALGVPGLTLAQGVKNFIADYIPFSAIDSIGFHNPTLSRYVKHAYHAMALDERRTPFTPTLWRLPQEGEQCACYGDKSPEQLARDLRKLLAANAPEEKLADVWEALIESEMAEMLATLDEIPDLQQVWFPGTHLNIGGGNIGIIYGTPFDCEQLALISFTWMCDQISGLLQLNDQREGESGSTLADREIAARKKLIASSRMGKGLFGFKSPAQLGRAALSFTGLISTDEGNDAWALGPIIDPISMVMRIPSFGLVLADRTPGEYKKDRAENAPGITNEKVHPSVFYRKSYSKGSYNPASLKQFERQKTSARGRKNGQVQNLYEWRKGNLAIPEYVIKPEDYISRRLAECSKGGKEFVEGLVTDHRMANGGY
;
A
#
# COMPACT_ATOMS: atom_id res chain seq x y z
N MET A 1 34.21 18.60 6.74
CA MET A 1 33.35 18.48 5.54
C MET A 1 33.77 17.20 4.83
N ALA A 2 33.15 16.07 5.19
CA ALA A 2 33.30 14.84 4.44
C ALA A 2 32.26 14.89 3.30
N SER A 3 32.71 14.93 2.05
CA SER A 3 31.83 14.75 0.90
C SER A 3 31.58 13.26 0.74
N GLU A 4 30.55 12.74 1.40
CA GLU A 4 29.97 11.45 1.02
C GLU A 4 29.35 11.63 -0.37
N THR A 5 29.97 11.01 -1.36
CA THR A 5 29.46 10.96 -2.72
C THR A 5 28.17 10.16 -2.72
N THR A 6 27.03 10.84 -2.85
CA THR A 6 25.69 10.27 -3.02
C THR A 6 25.49 9.62 -4.40
N ASP A 7 26.55 9.16 -5.06
CA ASP A 7 26.41 8.59 -6.39
C ASP A 7 25.78 7.20 -6.26
N SER A 8 24.49 7.15 -6.62
CA SER A 8 23.72 5.92 -6.70
C SER A 8 24.44 4.88 -7.55
N SER A 9 25.17 5.25 -8.61
CA SER A 9 25.71 4.30 -9.59
C SER A 9 26.51 3.12 -8.99
N HIS A 10 27.19 3.32 -7.85
CA HIS A 10 28.04 2.31 -7.20
C HIS A 10 27.32 1.24 -6.38
N LEU A 11 26.02 1.40 -6.10
CA LEU A 11 25.32 0.54 -5.14
C LEU A 11 24.61 -0.67 -5.75
N TRP A 12 24.55 -0.72 -7.08
CA TRP A 12 23.90 -1.78 -7.81
C TRP A 12 24.90 -2.89 -8.12
N ARG A 13 24.45 -4.14 -7.95
CA ARG A 13 25.32 -5.31 -8.13
C ARG A 13 25.38 -5.66 -9.61
N SER A 14 26.53 -5.41 -10.25
CA SER A 14 26.78 -5.94 -11.59
C SER A 14 27.09 -7.44 -11.52
N PHE A 15 26.28 -8.24 -12.19
CA PHE A 15 26.51 -9.67 -12.33
C PHE A 15 27.34 -10.01 -13.57
N ALA A 16 27.36 -9.12 -14.58
CA ALA A 16 27.92 -9.40 -15.90
C ALA A 16 29.35 -8.85 -16.14
N GLN A 17 29.92 -8.04 -15.25
CA GLN A 17 31.20 -7.34 -15.53
C GLN A 17 32.31 -7.55 -14.50
N GLY A 18 32.26 -8.61 -13.67
CA GLY A 18 33.34 -8.89 -12.72
C GLY A 18 34.55 -9.57 -13.39
N PRO A 19 35.80 -9.12 -13.17
CA PRO A 19 36.97 -9.86 -13.62
C PRO A 19 37.00 -11.27 -13.00
N LEU A 20 37.24 -12.28 -13.82
CA LEU A 20 37.58 -13.63 -13.37
C LEU A 20 39.00 -13.58 -12.77
N GLU A 21 39.13 -13.36 -11.46
CA GLU A 21 40.43 -13.44 -10.80
C GLU A 21 40.99 -14.87 -10.86
N PHE A 22 41.95 -15.08 -11.76
CA PHE A 22 42.88 -16.20 -11.70
C PHE A 22 44.16 -15.73 -10.99
N ASN A 23 44.36 -16.21 -9.76
CA ASN A 23 45.54 -15.90 -8.96
C ASN A 23 46.78 -16.60 -9.54
N LEU A 24 47.75 -15.82 -10.05
CA LEU A 24 49.14 -16.25 -10.27
C LEU A 24 50.06 -15.47 -9.32
N ARG A 25 50.79 -16.20 -8.47
CA ARG A 25 51.73 -15.69 -7.46
C ARG A 25 52.86 -14.86 -8.08
N ALA A 26 53.14 -13.65 -7.55
CA ALA A 26 54.51 -13.14 -7.30
C ALA A 26 54.56 -11.77 -6.54
N ILE A 27 55.06 -11.83 -5.31
CA ILE A 27 56.01 -10.95 -4.56
C ILE A 27 56.22 -9.45 -4.94
N SER A 28 55.88 -8.57 -3.97
CA SER A 28 56.57 -7.37 -3.42
C SER A 28 57.14 -6.24 -4.32
N SER A 29 56.68 -5.00 -4.14
CA SER A 29 57.31 -3.99 -3.23
C SER A 29 56.68 -2.59 -3.36
N THR A 30 56.76 -1.83 -2.27
CA THR A 30 56.03 -0.60 -1.93
C THR A 30 56.81 0.67 -2.31
N THR A 31 56.18 1.70 -2.89
CA THR A 31 56.41 3.13 -2.52
C THR A 31 55.33 4.07 -3.06
N TYR A 32 54.85 5.00 -2.22
CA TYR A 32 53.89 6.08 -2.52
C TYR A 32 54.60 7.42 -2.78
N ARG A 33 54.14 8.22 -3.75
CA ARG A 33 53.78 9.66 -3.59
C ARG A 33 53.28 10.33 -4.90
N SER A 34 52.09 10.92 -4.79
CA SER A 34 51.69 12.29 -5.18
C SER A 34 51.34 12.69 -6.65
N VAL A 35 50.12 13.26 -6.76
CA VAL A 35 49.55 14.35 -7.60
C VAL A 35 49.20 14.13 -9.08
N GLU A 36 48.02 14.66 -9.44
CA GLU A 36 47.75 15.64 -10.53
C GLU A 36 46.72 15.25 -11.61
N PHE A 37 45.82 16.19 -11.90
CA PHE A 37 44.73 16.10 -12.86
C PHE A 37 45.24 16.24 -14.30
N GLY A 38 44.92 15.27 -15.17
CA GLY A 38 44.90 15.45 -16.62
C GLY A 38 45.32 14.22 -17.41
N GLY A 39 44.40 13.73 -18.26
CA GLY A 39 44.72 12.99 -19.48
C GLY A 39 45.02 11.49 -19.34
N GLU A 40 44.14 10.70 -19.96
CA GLU A 40 44.30 9.32 -20.44
C GLU A 40 44.42 8.16 -19.42
N ASP A 41 43.59 7.15 -19.68
CA ASP A 41 43.66 5.73 -19.36
C ASP A 41 44.15 5.31 -17.96
N SER A 42 43.21 4.96 -17.08
CA SER A 42 43.34 3.76 -16.24
C SER A 42 42.10 3.48 -15.40
N VAL A 43 41.66 2.23 -15.48
CA VAL A 43 40.66 1.58 -14.64
C VAL A 43 41.09 1.65 -13.17
N THR A 44 40.27 2.27 -12.33
CA THR A 44 40.44 2.25 -10.87
C THR A 44 40.10 0.85 -10.35
N ILE A 45 41.12 0.05 -10.08
CA ILE A 45 40.97 -1.18 -9.30
C ILE A 45 40.68 -0.75 -7.86
N VAL A 46 39.40 -0.82 -7.46
CA VAL A 46 39.00 -0.81 -6.06
C VAL A 46 39.62 -2.06 -5.43
N LYS A 47 40.48 -1.88 -4.42
CA LYS A 47 41.06 -3.00 -3.70
C LYS A 47 39.93 -3.77 -2.99
N ASP A 48 39.96 -5.09 -3.11
CA ASP A 48 39.03 -6.06 -2.50
C ASP A 48 38.84 -5.90 -0.97
N SER A 49 39.68 -5.09 -0.31
CA SER A 49 39.55 -4.76 1.12
C SER A 49 38.55 -3.63 1.42
N ASP A 50 38.14 -2.83 0.42
CA ASP A 50 37.20 -1.70 0.62
C ASP A 50 35.75 -2.05 0.23
N ILE A 51 35.52 -3.23 -0.34
CA ILE A 51 34.17 -3.80 -0.59
C ILE A 51 33.82 -4.86 0.48
N SER A 52 34.83 -5.37 1.20
CA SER A 52 34.60 -6.22 2.37
C SER A 52 34.30 -5.36 3.59
N GLN A 53 33.09 -5.54 4.16
CA GLN A 53 32.53 -4.84 5.32
C GLN A 53 31.66 -3.62 5.03
N VAL A 54 30.73 -3.73 4.08
CA VAL A 54 29.36 -3.29 4.45
C VAL A 54 28.72 -4.48 5.16
N LYS A 55 29.05 -4.64 6.46
CA LYS A 55 28.04 -5.23 7.36
C LYS A 55 26.77 -4.40 7.12
N PRO A 56 25.55 -4.98 7.07
CA PRO A 56 24.35 -4.17 7.13
C PRO A 56 24.45 -3.36 8.42
N SER A 57 24.94 -2.13 8.33
CA SER A 57 25.07 -1.28 9.48
C SER A 57 23.64 -0.97 9.84
N GLU A 58 23.20 -1.50 10.97
CA GLU A 58 21.83 -1.45 11.49
C GLU A 58 21.28 -0.03 11.68
N ASN A 59 22.00 1.03 11.27
CA ASN A 59 21.63 2.44 11.42
C ASN A 59 22.10 3.31 10.23
N VAL A 60 21.96 2.86 8.97
CA VAL A 60 22.08 3.82 7.86
C VAL A 60 20.86 4.72 7.86
N LYS A 61 21.06 5.99 8.16
CA LYS A 61 20.01 7.00 8.17
C LYS A 61 19.45 7.20 6.75
N PRO A 62 18.12 7.21 6.56
CA PRO A 62 17.52 7.48 5.27
C PRO A 62 17.81 8.92 4.83
N SER A 63 18.08 9.12 3.54
CA SER A 63 18.29 10.46 2.98
C SER A 63 16.96 11.18 2.78
N LYS A 64 15.89 10.46 2.43
CA LYS A 64 14.54 11.00 2.27
C LYS A 64 13.47 9.91 2.42
N ARG A 65 12.21 10.36 2.49
CA ARG A 65 11.01 9.51 2.39
C ARG A 65 10.34 9.76 1.05
N ILE A 66 10.01 8.70 0.33
CA ILE A 66 9.27 8.72 -0.93
C ILE A 66 7.85 8.23 -0.65
N ILE A 67 6.86 9.08 -0.91
CA ILE A 67 5.47 8.80 -0.59
C ILE A 67 4.63 8.79 -1.86
N VAL A 68 4.04 7.63 -2.17
CA VAL A 68 3.12 7.42 -3.28
C VAL A 68 1.69 7.43 -2.77
N CYS A 69 0.84 8.28 -3.34
CA CYS A 69 -0.58 8.41 -3.00
C CYS A 69 -1.44 8.23 -4.26
N CYS A 70 -2.12 7.08 -4.37
CA CYS A 70 -2.91 6.70 -5.53
C CYS A 70 -4.42 6.75 -5.21
N ASP A 71 -5.16 7.63 -5.90
CA ASP A 71 -6.59 7.85 -5.63
C ASP A 71 -7.52 6.83 -6.33
N GLY A 72 -8.78 6.77 -5.89
CA GLY A 72 -9.81 5.88 -6.45
C GLY A 72 -10.38 6.35 -7.79
N THR A 73 -11.03 5.44 -8.54
CA THR A 73 -11.87 5.75 -9.72
C THR A 73 -12.75 6.98 -9.51
N TRP A 74 -12.76 7.92 -10.48
CA TRP A 74 -13.56 9.16 -10.41
C TRP A 74 -13.22 10.12 -9.26
N GLN A 75 -12.19 9.84 -8.45
CA GLN A 75 -11.68 10.76 -7.44
C GLN A 75 -10.49 11.53 -8.01
N THR A 76 -10.55 12.85 -7.89
CA THR A 76 -9.49 13.72 -8.39
C THR A 76 -9.47 15.05 -7.69
N SER A 77 -8.26 15.54 -7.46
CA SER A 77 -8.00 16.90 -7.04
C SER A 77 -7.30 17.73 -8.11
N THR A 78 -7.14 17.17 -9.31
CA THR A 78 -6.44 17.78 -10.45
C THR A 78 -7.39 18.34 -11.51
N THR A 79 -8.70 18.38 -11.25
CA THR A 79 -9.68 18.98 -12.16
C THR A 79 -9.96 20.43 -11.86
N THR A 80 -10.32 21.21 -12.88
CA THR A 80 -10.85 22.58 -12.76
C THR A 80 -12.24 22.70 -12.14
N LYS A 81 -12.92 21.58 -11.82
CA LYS A 81 -14.26 21.55 -11.22
C LYS A 81 -14.21 21.43 -9.70
N GLU A 82 -15.24 21.97 -9.03
CA GLU A 82 -15.45 21.73 -7.60
C GLU A 82 -15.55 20.22 -7.32
N ASN A 83 -14.76 19.75 -6.35
CA ASN A 83 -14.81 18.37 -5.88
C ASN A 83 -14.59 18.31 -4.37
N ILE A 84 -14.99 17.19 -3.78
CA ILE A 84 -14.71 16.84 -2.39
C ILE A 84 -13.48 15.93 -2.37
N PRO A 85 -12.47 16.23 -1.54
CA PRO A 85 -11.25 15.43 -1.52
C PRO A 85 -11.50 14.06 -0.91
N SER A 86 -10.94 13.01 -1.53
CA SER A 86 -10.81 11.69 -0.92
C SER A 86 -9.85 11.73 0.27
N ASN A 87 -9.84 10.68 1.08
CA ASN A 87 -8.90 10.50 2.17
C ASN A 87 -7.45 10.37 1.69
N VAL A 88 -7.21 9.85 0.48
CA VAL A 88 -5.87 9.85 -0.14
C VAL A 88 -5.44 11.26 -0.50
N THR A 89 -6.34 12.06 -1.08
CA THR A 89 -6.08 13.49 -1.33
C THR A 89 -5.80 14.23 -0.03
N ARG A 90 -6.64 14.04 1.00
CA ARG A 90 -6.47 14.67 2.31
C ARG A 90 -5.10 14.31 2.88
N LEU A 91 -4.74 13.02 2.84
CA LEU A 91 -3.45 12.54 3.31
C LEU A 91 -2.29 13.19 2.55
N ALA A 92 -2.31 13.16 1.22
CA ALA A 92 -1.25 13.76 0.38
C ALA A 92 -1.04 15.25 0.70
N ARG A 93 -2.11 16.00 0.99
CA ARG A 93 -2.06 17.42 1.37
C ARG A 93 -1.62 17.66 2.82
N SER A 94 -1.67 16.62 3.64
CA SER A 94 -1.39 16.67 5.08
C SER A 94 0.03 16.27 5.43
N ILE A 95 0.76 15.65 4.52
CA ILE A 95 2.17 15.28 4.71
C ILE A 95 3.02 16.54 4.74
N ALA A 96 3.87 16.69 5.75
CA ALA A 96 4.82 17.79 5.82
C ALA A 96 5.90 17.64 4.74
N ARG A 97 6.49 18.74 4.28
CA ARG A 97 7.56 18.68 3.26
C ARG A 97 8.85 18.04 3.79
N ASN A 98 9.07 18.13 5.09
CA ASN A 98 10.23 17.58 5.78
C ASN A 98 9.77 16.68 6.94
N GLY A 99 10.50 15.61 7.17
CA GLY A 99 10.34 14.69 8.28
C GLY A 99 11.51 14.77 9.25
N ARG A 100 11.29 14.23 10.45
CA ARG A 100 12.33 14.07 11.47
C ARG A 100 12.71 12.60 11.59
N VAL A 101 14.00 12.35 11.75
CA VAL A 101 14.58 11.03 12.04
C VAL A 101 15.55 11.21 13.19
N SER A 102 15.47 10.33 14.18
CA SER A 102 16.37 10.38 15.34
C SER A 102 17.82 10.23 14.90
N ASN A 103 18.67 11.13 15.38
CA ASN A 103 20.09 11.09 15.12
C ASN A 103 20.76 10.08 16.05
N SER A 104 21.47 9.11 15.48
CA SER A 104 22.15 8.04 16.21
C SER A 104 23.37 8.53 16.99
N GLU A 105 24.00 9.64 16.57
CA GLU A 105 25.17 10.23 17.22
C GLU A 105 24.77 11.25 18.30
N ASN A 106 23.68 11.99 18.09
CA ASN A 106 23.12 12.93 19.06
C ASN A 106 21.60 12.77 19.21
N PRO A 107 21.14 11.87 20.10
CA PRO A 107 19.70 11.61 20.30
C PRO A 107 18.88 12.82 20.77
N ALA A 108 19.52 13.95 21.13
CA ALA A 108 18.85 15.19 21.52
C ALA A 108 18.46 16.06 20.31
N GLU A 109 18.97 15.79 19.12
CA GLU A 109 18.66 16.54 17.90
C GLU A 109 18.18 15.60 16.80
N ASP A 110 16.94 15.78 16.35
CA ASP A 110 16.45 15.05 15.18
C ASP A 110 17.02 15.65 13.89
N ASP A 111 17.41 14.78 12.98
CA ASP A 111 17.77 15.19 11.64
C ASP A 111 16.54 15.45 10.78
N VAL A 112 16.64 16.49 9.94
CA VAL A 112 15.58 16.86 9.02
C VAL A 112 15.84 16.25 7.65
N ILE A 113 14.90 15.43 7.17
CA ILE A 113 14.97 14.79 5.85
C ILE A 113 13.79 15.21 4.97
N PRO A 114 13.95 15.28 3.64
CA PRO A 114 12.84 15.54 2.73
C PRO A 114 11.77 14.43 2.74
N GLN A 115 10.50 14.81 2.57
CA GLN A 115 9.37 13.89 2.31
C GLN A 115 8.76 14.23 0.96
N VAL A 116 9.05 13.42 -0.06
CA VAL A 116 8.68 13.68 -1.46
C VAL A 116 7.38 12.96 -1.77
N VAL A 117 6.31 13.72 -2.03
CA VAL A 117 4.97 13.18 -2.30
C VAL A 117 4.70 13.13 -3.80
N PHE A 118 4.36 11.94 -4.29
CA PHE A 118 3.77 11.69 -5.59
C PHE A 118 2.28 11.40 -5.43
N TYR A 119 1.44 12.26 -6.00
CA TYR A 119 -0.01 12.06 -6.05
C TYR A 119 -0.43 11.67 -7.45
N ASN A 120 -1.08 10.51 -7.58
CA ASN A 120 -1.71 10.06 -8.81
C ASN A 120 -3.24 10.11 -8.67
N ALA A 121 -3.87 10.93 -9.53
CA ALA A 121 -5.32 11.00 -9.61
C ALA A 121 -5.89 9.69 -10.17
N GLY A 122 -7.10 9.32 -9.75
CA GLY A 122 -7.70 8.07 -10.21
C GLY A 122 -8.03 8.09 -11.71
N ILE A 123 -8.03 6.92 -12.34
CA ILE A 123 -8.35 6.76 -13.79
C ILE A 123 -9.69 7.44 -14.14
N GLY A 124 -9.71 8.18 -15.26
CA GLY A 124 -10.90 8.84 -15.83
C GLY A 124 -11.10 10.31 -15.45
N THR A 125 -10.07 10.97 -14.90
CA THR A 125 -10.18 12.29 -14.25
C THR A 125 -9.49 13.45 -14.98
N GLY A 126 -8.90 13.23 -16.16
CA GLY A 126 -8.27 14.30 -16.94
C GLY A 126 -9.27 15.36 -17.43
N ASP A 127 -8.86 16.64 -17.39
CA ASP A 127 -9.61 17.74 -17.97
C ASP A 127 -9.66 17.59 -19.51
N GLY A 128 -10.84 17.79 -20.12
CA GLY A 128 -11.06 17.69 -21.57
C GLY A 128 -11.54 16.32 -22.10
N VAL A 129 -11.60 15.28 -21.27
CA VAL A 129 -12.04 13.95 -21.71
C VAL A 129 -13.58 13.84 -21.71
N ASN A 130 -14.19 13.71 -22.89
CA ASN A 130 -15.64 13.55 -23.09
C ASN A 130 -16.18 12.31 -22.36
N ILE A 131 -17.44 12.32 -21.89
CA ILE A 131 -18.08 11.17 -21.21
C ILE A 131 -17.93 9.84 -21.98
N LEU A 132 -17.99 9.90 -23.31
CA LEU A 132 -17.80 8.75 -24.18
C LEU A 132 -16.33 8.28 -24.23
N GLU A 133 -15.36 9.20 -24.20
CA GLU A 133 -13.94 8.87 -24.07
C GLU A 133 -13.56 8.44 -22.66
N ARG A 134 -14.26 8.89 -21.60
CA ARG A 134 -14.10 8.36 -20.24
C ARG A 134 -14.54 6.90 -20.17
N GLY A 135 -15.56 6.52 -20.94
CA GLY A 135 -15.97 5.13 -21.15
C GLY A 135 -14.97 4.32 -21.98
N ARG A 136 -14.26 4.95 -22.92
CA ARG A 136 -13.27 4.30 -23.81
C ARG A 136 -11.87 4.17 -23.17
N GLN A 137 -11.42 5.18 -22.42
CA GLN A 137 -10.22 5.14 -21.56
C GLN A 137 -10.45 4.30 -20.30
N ALA A 138 -11.72 4.04 -19.95
CA ALA A 138 -12.09 2.94 -19.07
C ALA A 138 -11.93 1.57 -19.75
N SER A 139 -11.00 1.37 -20.69
CA SER A 139 -10.43 0.05 -20.95
C SER A 139 -9.60 -0.35 -19.71
N PHE A 140 -10.28 -1.01 -18.75
CA PHE A 140 -9.92 -1.11 -17.33
C PHE A 140 -8.53 -1.71 -16.99
N GLY A 141 -7.87 -2.42 -17.93
CA GLY A 141 -6.58 -3.05 -17.68
C GLY A 141 -5.36 -2.15 -17.96
N ASN A 142 -5.36 -1.46 -19.09
CA ASN A 142 -4.19 -0.68 -19.52
C ASN A 142 -3.97 0.58 -18.64
N GLY A 143 -5.04 1.20 -18.15
CA GLY A 143 -4.96 2.37 -17.26
C GLY A 143 -4.39 2.04 -15.87
N LEU A 144 -4.82 0.92 -15.28
CA LEU A 144 -4.35 0.49 -13.96
C LEU A 144 -2.88 0.08 -14.00
N ILE A 145 -2.49 -0.67 -15.04
CA ILE A 145 -1.09 -1.02 -15.29
C ILE A 145 -0.27 0.27 -15.48
N SER A 146 -0.76 1.22 -16.29
CA SER A 146 -0.08 2.51 -16.48
C SER A 146 0.16 3.25 -15.16
N ASP A 147 -0.80 3.25 -14.24
CA ASP A 147 -0.65 3.91 -12.94
C ASP A 147 0.37 3.21 -12.03
N VAL A 148 0.41 1.87 -12.05
CA VAL A 148 1.45 1.08 -11.36
C VAL A 148 2.84 1.41 -11.93
N ILE A 149 2.97 1.42 -13.26
CA ILE A 149 4.22 1.73 -13.96
C ILE A 149 4.67 3.16 -13.62
N LYS A 150 3.79 4.17 -13.71
CA LYS A 150 4.11 5.56 -13.35
C LYS A 150 4.63 5.70 -11.93
N ALA A 151 3.96 5.08 -10.96
CA ALA A 151 4.36 5.13 -9.57
C ALA A 151 5.71 4.43 -9.34
N TYR A 152 5.94 3.27 -9.97
CA TYR A 152 7.22 2.57 -9.90
C TYR A 152 8.35 3.38 -10.55
N HIS A 153 8.13 3.96 -11.73
CA HIS A 153 9.08 4.85 -12.40
C HIS A 153 9.41 6.08 -11.55
N PHE A 154 8.41 6.66 -10.87
CA PHE A 154 8.65 7.77 -9.96
C PHE A 154 9.60 7.36 -8.82
N ILE A 155 9.38 6.19 -8.23
CA ILE A 155 10.27 5.65 -7.19
C ILE A 155 11.67 5.44 -7.75
N VAL A 156 11.83 4.71 -8.86
CA VAL A 156 13.15 4.42 -9.46
C VAL A 156 13.94 5.71 -9.75
N ASN A 157 13.30 6.73 -10.31
CA ASN A 157 13.98 7.99 -10.65
C ASN A 157 14.34 8.87 -9.45
N ASN A 158 13.73 8.64 -8.29
CA ASN A 158 13.95 9.46 -7.10
C ASN A 158 14.64 8.69 -5.97
N TYR A 159 14.73 7.37 -6.03
CA TYR A 159 15.26 6.55 -4.96
C TYR A 159 16.78 6.76 -4.80
N SER A 160 17.17 7.10 -3.58
CA SER A 160 18.54 6.97 -3.10
C SER A 160 18.61 5.79 -2.13
N PRO A 161 19.77 5.15 -2.02
CA PRO A 161 20.01 4.04 -1.10
C PRO A 161 19.51 4.35 0.30
N HIS A 162 18.78 3.38 0.89
CA HIS A 162 18.18 3.47 2.21
C HIS A 162 17.05 4.49 2.37
N ASP A 163 16.55 5.10 1.28
CA ASP A 163 15.33 5.88 1.35
C ASP A 163 14.14 5.02 1.76
N GLU A 164 13.22 5.63 2.50
CA GLU A 164 12.03 4.96 3.00
C GLU A 164 10.86 5.13 2.03
N ILE A 165 10.11 4.07 1.78
CA ILE A 165 9.00 4.07 0.82
C ILE A 165 7.67 3.88 1.52
N PHE A 166 6.71 4.76 1.20
CA PHE A 166 5.37 4.77 1.74
C PHE A 166 4.36 4.74 0.60
N CYS A 167 3.46 3.76 0.58
CA CYS A 167 2.44 3.59 -0.45
C CYS A 167 1.04 3.71 0.14
N PHE A 168 0.26 4.66 -0.35
CA PHE A 168 -1.12 4.89 0.07
C PHE A 168 -2.09 4.81 -1.08
N GLY A 169 -3.29 4.27 -0.86
CA GLY A 169 -4.32 4.34 -1.88
C GLY A 169 -5.73 4.01 -1.45
N PHE A 170 -6.71 4.36 -2.29
CA PHE A 170 -8.13 4.11 -2.07
C PHE A 170 -8.74 3.35 -3.25
N SER A 171 -9.57 2.32 -3.00
CA SER A 171 -10.30 1.60 -4.06
C SER A 171 -9.35 0.96 -5.09
N ARG A 172 -9.40 1.36 -6.36
CA ARG A 172 -8.41 0.98 -7.39
C ARG A 172 -7.04 1.61 -7.16
N GLY A 173 -6.98 2.77 -6.54
CA GLY A 173 -5.73 3.36 -6.06
C GLY A 173 -5.08 2.50 -4.96
N ALA A 174 -5.89 1.84 -4.11
CA ALA A 174 -5.39 0.85 -3.15
C ALA A 174 -4.82 -0.38 -3.86
N TYR A 175 -5.43 -0.81 -4.97
CA TYR A 175 -4.80 -1.82 -5.84
C TYR A 175 -3.44 -1.33 -6.36
N THR A 176 -3.38 -0.11 -6.89
CA THR A 176 -2.15 0.45 -7.42
C THR A 176 -1.04 0.48 -6.36
N ALA A 177 -1.35 1.01 -5.15
CA ALA A 177 -0.40 1.07 -4.03
C ALA A 177 0.12 -0.32 -3.62
N ARG A 178 -0.77 -1.31 -3.53
CA ARG A 178 -0.39 -2.70 -3.21
C ARG A 178 0.41 -3.36 -4.32
N ALA A 179 0.07 -3.13 -5.58
CA ALA A 179 0.79 -3.68 -6.73
C ALA A 179 2.20 -3.07 -6.86
N VAL A 180 2.34 -1.76 -6.63
CA VAL A 180 3.66 -1.09 -6.57
C VAL A 180 4.50 -1.65 -5.43
N ALA A 181 3.92 -1.81 -4.23
CA ALA A 181 4.62 -2.45 -3.12
C ALA A 181 5.05 -3.88 -3.47
N GLY A 182 4.17 -4.70 -4.07
CA GLY A 182 4.49 -6.05 -4.52
C GLY A 182 5.63 -6.09 -5.55
N LEU A 183 5.63 -5.16 -6.51
CA LEU A 183 6.75 -5.00 -7.45
C LEU A 183 8.05 -4.70 -6.69
N ILE A 184 8.06 -3.73 -5.79
CA ILE A 184 9.27 -3.39 -5.03
C ILE A 184 9.78 -4.61 -4.25
N THR A 185 8.90 -5.35 -3.58
CA THR A 185 9.32 -6.52 -2.80
C THR A 185 9.83 -7.68 -3.67
N ASP A 186 9.27 -7.85 -4.87
CA ASP A 186 9.60 -8.99 -5.75
C ASP A 186 10.74 -8.68 -6.73
N ILE A 187 10.77 -7.50 -7.35
CA ILE A 187 11.79 -7.11 -8.33
C ILE A 187 12.85 -6.15 -7.76
N GLY A 188 12.55 -5.41 -6.70
CA GLY A 188 13.46 -4.41 -6.13
C GLY A 188 13.37 -3.09 -6.87
N ILE A 189 14.31 -2.18 -6.62
CA ILE A 189 14.40 -0.89 -7.32
C ILE A 189 15.56 -0.97 -8.31
N ILE A 190 15.22 -1.10 -9.60
CA ILE A 190 16.19 -1.15 -10.70
C ILE A 190 16.90 0.19 -10.89
N GLN A 191 17.97 0.21 -11.70
CA GLN A 191 18.60 1.48 -12.06
C GLN A 191 17.69 2.32 -12.95
N PRO A 192 17.75 3.66 -12.87
CA PRO A 192 17.03 4.52 -13.80
C PRO A 192 17.28 4.21 -15.28
N GLN A 193 18.50 3.81 -15.65
CA GLN A 193 18.88 3.44 -17.01
C GLN A 193 18.21 2.14 -17.50
N GLU A 194 17.82 1.26 -16.57
CA GLU A 194 17.18 -0.01 -16.88
C GLU A 194 15.66 0.14 -17.12
N LEU A 195 15.11 1.35 -16.97
CA LEU A 195 13.70 1.63 -17.24
C LEU A 195 13.31 1.46 -18.71
N ASP A 196 14.27 1.54 -19.64
CA ASP A 196 14.05 1.29 -21.08
C ASP A 196 13.57 -0.16 -21.32
N ASP A 197 14.10 -1.07 -20.51
CA ASP A 197 13.90 -2.51 -20.57
C ASP A 197 12.82 -3.00 -19.58
N PHE A 198 12.34 -2.11 -18.70
CA PHE A 198 11.30 -2.41 -17.71
C PHE A 198 10.00 -3.01 -18.29
N PRO A 199 9.47 -2.61 -19.47
CA PRO A 199 8.28 -3.23 -20.02
C PRO A 199 8.42 -4.75 -20.19
N LYS A 200 9.61 -5.23 -20.57
CA LYS A 200 9.91 -6.65 -20.72
C LYS A 200 10.04 -7.33 -19.36
N LEU A 201 10.72 -6.73 -18.39
CA LEU A 201 10.77 -7.23 -17.01
C LEU A 201 9.38 -7.36 -16.40
N TYR A 202 8.52 -6.36 -16.59
CA TYR A 202 7.16 -6.35 -16.10
C TYR A 202 6.31 -7.45 -16.76
N GLU A 203 6.51 -7.73 -18.05
CA GLU A 203 5.88 -8.86 -18.74
C GLU A 203 6.33 -10.20 -18.16
N LEU A 204 7.64 -10.37 -17.90
CA LEU A 204 8.18 -11.57 -17.25
C LEU A 204 7.56 -11.78 -15.86
N TYR A 205 7.49 -10.70 -15.07
CA TYR A 205 6.86 -10.69 -13.76
C TYR A 205 5.40 -11.13 -13.83
N ARG A 206 4.64 -10.59 -14.78
CA ARG A 206 3.22 -10.93 -14.98
C ARG A 206 2.99 -12.36 -15.46
N LYS A 207 3.90 -12.91 -16.27
CA LYS A 207 3.81 -14.30 -16.76
C LYS A 207 4.13 -15.33 -15.69
N HIS A 208 4.89 -14.95 -14.67
CA HIS A 208 5.18 -15.84 -13.54
C HIS A 208 3.93 -16.03 -12.69
N GLU A 209 3.45 -17.29 -12.59
CA GLU A 209 2.18 -17.63 -11.93
C GLU A 209 2.04 -16.94 -10.56
N HIS A 210 1.02 -16.07 -10.44
CA HIS A 210 0.86 -15.12 -9.34
C HIS A 210 0.76 -15.72 -7.92
N GLY A 211 0.54 -17.03 -7.77
CA GLY A 211 0.60 -17.72 -6.47
C GLY A 211 2.01 -18.02 -5.97
N LYS A 212 3.04 -17.75 -6.78
CA LYS A 212 4.46 -17.97 -6.49
C LYS A 212 5.25 -16.65 -6.53
N SER A 213 4.60 -15.49 -6.31
CA SER A 213 5.22 -14.16 -6.42
C SER A 213 6.61 -14.06 -5.77
N PHE A 214 6.75 -14.63 -4.56
CA PHE A 214 8.02 -14.66 -3.81
C PHE A 214 9.13 -15.51 -4.46
N LYS A 215 8.77 -16.42 -5.37
CA LYS A 215 9.68 -17.24 -6.17
C LYS A 215 9.97 -16.66 -7.55
N PHE A 216 9.40 -15.50 -7.91
CA PHE A 216 9.71 -14.87 -9.20
C PHE A 216 11.22 -14.65 -9.36
N ARG A 217 11.89 -14.23 -8.30
CA ARG A 217 13.34 -14.01 -8.28
C ARG A 217 14.15 -15.28 -8.49
N GLN A 218 13.66 -16.40 -7.96
CA GLN A 218 14.28 -17.72 -8.12
C GLN A 218 14.10 -18.25 -9.56
N SER A 219 13.18 -17.68 -10.33
CA SER A 219 12.86 -18.17 -11.66
C SER A 219 14.02 -18.01 -12.66
N LYS A 220 14.12 -18.99 -13.56
CA LYS A 220 15.01 -18.94 -14.73
C LYS A 220 14.86 -17.64 -15.53
N ALA A 221 13.62 -17.16 -15.70
CA ALA A 221 13.35 -15.96 -16.48
C ALA A 221 13.99 -14.71 -15.85
N TYR A 222 13.87 -14.55 -14.54
CA TYR A 222 14.52 -13.45 -13.82
C TYR A 222 16.04 -13.63 -13.77
N ARG A 223 16.55 -14.85 -13.58
CA ARG A 223 18.01 -15.10 -13.68
C ARG A 223 18.56 -14.67 -15.03
N GLN A 224 17.91 -15.08 -16.13
CA GLN A 224 18.34 -14.73 -17.49
C GLN A 224 18.23 -13.23 -17.77
N TRP A 225 17.26 -12.55 -17.16
CA TRP A 225 17.17 -11.09 -17.21
C TRP A 225 18.43 -10.43 -16.61
N ILE A 226 18.84 -10.89 -15.44
CA ILE A 226 20.03 -10.39 -14.73
C ILE A 226 21.32 -10.78 -15.46
N THR A 227 21.47 -12.05 -15.83
CA THR A 227 22.73 -12.57 -16.41
C THR A 227 22.87 -12.32 -17.90
N GLY A 228 21.80 -11.88 -18.57
CA GLY A 228 21.72 -11.77 -20.02
C GLY A 228 21.62 -13.13 -20.74
N ILE A 229 21.40 -13.06 -22.05
CA ILE A 229 21.38 -14.22 -22.95
C ILE A 229 22.33 -13.96 -24.11
N ARG A 230 23.28 -14.87 -24.33
CA ARG A 230 24.28 -14.80 -25.41
C ARG A 230 23.69 -15.21 -26.76
N GLN A 231 24.28 -14.71 -27.85
CA GLN A 231 23.94 -15.18 -29.19
C GLN A 231 24.44 -16.63 -29.42
N PRO A 232 23.72 -17.43 -30.23
CA PRO A 232 24.20 -18.77 -30.59
C PRO A 232 25.58 -18.72 -31.26
N GLY A 233 26.49 -19.60 -30.83
CA GLY A 233 27.90 -19.63 -31.26
C GLY A 233 28.86 -18.78 -30.42
N PHE A 234 28.33 -18.01 -29.46
CA PHE A 234 29.09 -17.15 -28.54
C PHE A 234 28.73 -17.41 -27.07
N GLU A 235 28.46 -18.67 -26.73
CA GLU A 235 27.95 -19.09 -25.42
C GLU A 235 28.95 -18.88 -24.26
N HIS A 236 30.25 -18.80 -24.55
CA HIS A 236 31.28 -18.57 -23.55
C HIS A 236 31.48 -17.06 -23.31
N LEU A 237 31.62 -16.66 -22.04
CA LEU A 237 32.09 -15.31 -21.67
C LEU A 237 33.54 -15.14 -22.16
N PHE A 238 33.79 -14.12 -22.98
CA PHE A 238 35.14 -13.89 -23.49
C PHE A 238 36.09 -13.52 -22.33
N SER A 239 37.30 -14.06 -22.38
CA SER A 239 38.28 -13.95 -21.30
C SER A 239 39.09 -12.65 -21.30
N LYS A 240 38.83 -11.74 -22.25
CA LYS A 240 39.62 -10.52 -22.46
C LYS A 240 38.83 -9.26 -22.05
N PRO A 241 39.32 -8.46 -21.08
CA PRO A 241 38.66 -7.25 -20.60
C PRO A 241 38.47 -6.13 -21.63
N ASP A 242 39.29 -6.10 -22.70
CA ASP A 242 39.40 -4.95 -23.60
C ASP A 242 38.57 -5.06 -24.89
N GLU A 243 37.89 -6.20 -25.12
CA GLU A 243 36.95 -6.35 -26.24
C GLU A 243 35.54 -6.04 -25.76
N MET A 244 34.93 -5.00 -26.32
CA MET A 244 33.53 -4.67 -26.06
C MET A 244 32.66 -5.81 -26.61
N ASP A 245 32.23 -6.67 -25.71
CA ASP A 245 31.51 -7.89 -26.04
C ASP A 245 30.04 -7.59 -26.36
N ASP A 246 29.75 -7.48 -27.65
CA ASP A 246 28.45 -7.12 -28.21
C ASP A 246 27.58 -8.33 -28.61
N HIS A 247 28.03 -9.57 -28.31
CA HIS A 247 27.37 -10.80 -28.71
C HIS A 247 26.21 -11.20 -27.77
N TRP A 248 25.37 -10.23 -27.42
CA TRP A 248 24.18 -10.41 -26.61
C TRP A 248 22.94 -10.55 -27.49
N LYS A 249 22.13 -11.58 -27.22
CA LYS A 249 20.75 -11.65 -27.69
C LYS A 249 19.86 -10.81 -26.77
N GLU A 250 20.14 -10.86 -25.47
CA GLU A 250 19.51 -10.03 -24.45
C GLU A 250 20.60 -9.52 -23.53
N MET A 251 20.71 -8.21 -23.37
CA MET A 251 21.75 -7.62 -22.53
C MET A 251 21.52 -7.97 -21.05
N PRO A 252 22.60 -8.16 -20.27
CA PRO A 252 22.49 -8.37 -18.84
C PRO A 252 22.08 -7.09 -18.10
N HIS A 253 21.52 -7.26 -16.91
CA HIS A 253 21.07 -6.18 -16.03
C HIS A 253 21.69 -6.32 -14.65
N ASN A 254 21.65 -5.24 -13.88
CA ASN A 254 22.09 -5.25 -12.49
C ASN A 254 21.05 -5.96 -11.62
N LEU A 255 21.52 -6.73 -10.64
CA LEU A 255 20.64 -7.26 -9.61
C LEU A 255 20.41 -6.14 -8.58
N PRO A 256 19.14 -5.72 -8.35
CA PRO A 256 18.84 -4.77 -7.30
C PRO A 256 19.25 -5.35 -5.94
N PRO A 257 20.01 -4.59 -5.10
CA PRO A 257 20.35 -5.03 -3.76
C PRO A 257 19.12 -5.33 -2.90
N GLU A 258 19.21 -6.30 -1.99
CA GLU A 258 18.07 -6.74 -1.18
C GLU A 258 17.46 -5.63 -0.32
N PHE A 259 18.25 -4.68 0.18
CA PHE A 259 17.73 -3.57 0.98
C PHE A 259 16.78 -2.65 0.20
N THR A 260 16.83 -2.64 -1.14
CA THR A 260 15.94 -1.83 -1.99
C THR A 260 14.51 -2.38 -2.04
N ARG A 261 14.30 -3.60 -1.54
CA ARG A 261 13.01 -4.32 -1.59
C ARG A 261 12.09 -4.00 -0.42
N VAL A 262 12.57 -3.22 0.54
CA VAL A 262 11.84 -2.89 1.76
C VAL A 262 10.84 -1.77 1.52
N VAL A 263 9.61 -1.96 1.97
CA VAL A 263 8.57 -0.94 1.98
C VAL A 263 8.20 -0.64 3.43
N ASN A 264 8.32 0.62 3.85
CA ASN A 264 8.04 1.00 5.24
C ASN A 264 6.54 0.90 5.54
N VAL A 265 5.69 1.49 4.71
CA VAL A 265 4.23 1.50 4.95
C VAL A 265 3.45 1.23 3.68
N VAL A 266 2.43 0.37 3.78
CA VAL A 266 1.35 0.28 2.80
C VAL A 266 0.01 0.55 3.49
N GLY A 267 -0.56 1.74 3.29
CA GLY A 267 -1.82 2.18 3.90
C GLY A 267 -2.94 2.29 2.88
N VAL A 268 -4.00 1.48 3.01
CA VAL A 268 -5.07 1.41 2.03
C VAL A 268 -6.46 1.63 2.61
N PHE A 269 -7.29 2.33 1.83
CA PHE A 269 -8.72 2.50 2.07
C PHE A 269 -9.50 1.57 1.13
N ASP A 270 -10.23 0.64 1.72
CA ASP A 270 -11.19 -0.27 1.10
C ASP A 270 -10.76 -0.88 -0.25
N THR A 271 -9.65 -1.61 -0.25
CA THR A 271 -9.17 -2.35 -1.44
C THR A 271 -10.25 -3.28 -1.98
N VAL A 272 -10.57 -3.14 -3.28
CA VAL A 272 -11.52 -4.01 -3.99
C VAL A 272 -10.81 -4.70 -5.16
N GLY A 273 -10.81 -6.04 -5.16
CA GLY A 273 -10.06 -6.84 -6.14
C GLY A 273 -10.87 -7.31 -7.36
N ALA A 274 -12.19 -7.11 -7.35
CA ALA A 274 -13.11 -7.75 -8.30
C ALA A 274 -14.08 -6.76 -8.92
N LEU A 275 -13.65 -5.93 -9.86
CA LEU A 275 -14.60 -5.39 -10.82
C LEU A 275 -14.85 -6.45 -11.91
N GLY A 276 -15.50 -7.54 -11.54
CA GLY A 276 -16.18 -8.44 -12.48
C GLY A 276 -17.68 -8.13 -12.42
N VAL A 277 -18.39 -8.19 -13.55
CA VAL A 277 -19.86 -8.16 -13.56
C VAL A 277 -20.35 -9.54 -13.10
N PRO A 278 -20.98 -9.69 -11.92
CA PRO A 278 -21.50 -10.97 -11.48
C PRO A 278 -22.82 -11.23 -12.24
N GLY A 279 -22.87 -12.30 -13.04
CA GLY A 279 -24.11 -12.72 -13.72
C GLY A 279 -23.95 -13.40 -15.08
N LEU A 280 -22.74 -13.43 -15.66
CA LEU A 280 -22.50 -14.03 -16.99
C LEU A 280 -21.56 -15.24 -16.92
N THR A 281 -22.01 -16.32 -16.31
CA THR A 281 -21.50 -17.66 -16.63
C THR A 281 -22.09 -18.10 -17.98
N LEU A 282 -21.64 -17.49 -19.07
CA LEU A 282 -21.91 -17.98 -20.42
C LEU A 282 -20.74 -18.85 -20.91
N ALA A 283 -21.08 -19.89 -21.66
CA ALA A 283 -20.17 -20.89 -22.21
C ALA A 283 -18.92 -20.26 -22.86
N GLN A 284 -17.79 -20.97 -22.76
CA GLN A 284 -16.44 -20.52 -23.16
C GLN A 284 -16.35 -19.77 -24.50
N GLY A 285 -17.18 -20.12 -25.49
CA GLY A 285 -17.18 -19.51 -26.83
C GLY A 285 -17.75 -18.08 -26.92
N VAL A 286 -18.59 -17.65 -25.97
CA VAL A 286 -19.24 -16.31 -25.98
C VAL A 286 -18.43 -15.28 -25.19
N LYS A 287 -17.49 -15.74 -24.36
CA LYS A 287 -16.62 -14.91 -23.51
C LYS A 287 -15.78 -13.92 -24.33
N ASN A 288 -15.34 -14.33 -25.53
CA ASN A 288 -14.51 -13.50 -26.40
C ASN A 288 -15.30 -12.40 -27.14
N PHE A 289 -16.61 -12.59 -27.37
CA PHE A 289 -17.42 -11.63 -28.13
C PHE A 289 -17.98 -10.50 -27.25
N ILE A 290 -18.23 -10.78 -25.97
CA ILE A 290 -18.80 -9.83 -25.01
C ILE A 290 -17.71 -9.03 -24.26
N ALA A 291 -16.48 -9.56 -24.15
CA ALA A 291 -15.35 -8.87 -23.55
C ALA A 291 -15.05 -7.50 -24.22
N ASP A 292 -15.33 -7.37 -25.52
CA ASP A 292 -15.11 -6.14 -26.28
C ASP A 292 -16.20 -5.07 -26.07
N TYR A 293 -17.39 -5.46 -25.56
CA TYR A 293 -18.57 -4.57 -25.44
C TYR A 293 -18.96 -4.23 -24.00
N ILE A 294 -18.49 -4.99 -23.00
CA ILE A 294 -18.75 -4.70 -21.58
C ILE A 294 -17.46 -4.16 -20.95
N PRO A 295 -17.42 -2.86 -20.60
CA PRO A 295 -16.20 -2.20 -20.13
C PRO A 295 -15.56 -2.92 -18.94
N PHE A 296 -16.36 -3.48 -18.04
CA PHE A 296 -15.92 -3.98 -16.74
C PHE A 296 -15.30 -5.40 -16.72
N SER A 297 -15.13 -6.09 -17.84
CA SER A 297 -14.77 -7.53 -17.83
C SER A 297 -13.26 -7.84 -17.68
N ALA A 298 -12.38 -6.85 -17.84
CA ALA A 298 -10.91 -7.04 -17.88
C ALA A 298 -10.20 -7.11 -16.52
N ILE A 299 -10.91 -6.93 -15.40
CA ILE A 299 -10.29 -6.90 -14.06
C ILE A 299 -10.08 -8.32 -13.50
N ASP A 300 -10.87 -9.31 -13.95
CA ASP A 300 -10.69 -10.72 -13.57
C ASP A 300 -9.35 -11.30 -14.06
N SER A 301 -8.73 -10.73 -15.10
CA SER A 301 -7.39 -11.13 -15.58
C SER A 301 -6.23 -10.42 -14.89
N ILE A 302 -6.51 -9.44 -14.02
CA ILE A 302 -5.52 -8.60 -13.31
C ILE A 302 -5.66 -8.73 -11.78
N GLY A 303 -6.62 -9.52 -11.29
CA GLY A 303 -6.96 -9.64 -9.87
C GLY A 303 -5.76 -9.91 -8.96
N PHE A 304 -5.83 -9.44 -7.71
CA PHE A 304 -4.86 -9.85 -6.69
C PHE A 304 -5.00 -11.35 -6.45
N HIS A 305 -4.13 -12.13 -7.06
CA HIS A 305 -4.08 -13.57 -6.88
C HIS A 305 -3.16 -13.97 -5.70
N ASN A 306 -2.44 -13.02 -5.11
CA ASN A 306 -1.67 -13.21 -3.87
C ASN A 306 -2.12 -12.23 -2.75
N PRO A 307 -2.98 -12.66 -1.82
CA PRO A 307 -3.35 -11.87 -0.64
C PRO A 307 -2.33 -12.00 0.51
N THR A 308 -1.27 -12.82 0.38
CA THR A 308 -0.23 -12.93 1.42
C THR A 308 0.60 -11.65 1.47
N LEU A 309 0.72 -11.06 2.66
CA LEU A 309 1.56 -9.90 2.90
C LEU A 309 3.05 -10.28 2.80
N SER A 310 3.83 -9.47 2.11
CA SER A 310 5.29 -9.64 2.04
C SER A 310 5.95 -9.28 3.37
N ARG A 311 6.91 -10.11 3.83
CA ARG A 311 7.73 -9.80 5.00
C ARG A 311 8.65 -8.58 4.82
N TYR A 312 8.83 -8.12 3.57
CA TYR A 312 9.55 -6.88 3.26
C TYR A 312 8.69 -5.62 3.48
N VAL A 313 7.39 -5.77 3.76
CA VAL A 313 6.52 -4.66 4.17
C VAL A 313 6.52 -4.57 5.69
N LYS A 314 7.04 -3.49 6.26
CA LYS A 314 7.12 -3.32 7.73
C LYS A 314 5.75 -3.09 8.36
N HIS A 315 4.97 -2.17 7.79
CA HIS A 315 3.65 -1.80 8.28
C HIS A 315 2.59 -1.85 7.18
N ALA A 316 1.47 -2.52 7.44
CA ALA A 316 0.35 -2.66 6.51
C ALA A 316 -0.97 -2.30 7.19
N TYR A 317 -1.61 -1.22 6.75
CA TYR A 317 -2.83 -0.69 7.35
C TYR A 317 -3.97 -0.70 6.34
N HIS A 318 -5.11 -1.30 6.67
CA HIS A 318 -6.27 -1.39 5.78
C HIS A 318 -7.56 -0.96 6.48
N ALA A 319 -8.12 0.18 6.09
CA ALA A 319 -9.46 0.60 6.52
C ALA A 319 -10.54 -0.01 5.60
N MET A 320 -11.58 -0.63 6.15
CA MET A 320 -12.58 -1.37 5.36
C MET A 320 -14.01 -0.96 5.66
N ALA A 321 -14.85 -0.99 4.62
CA ALA A 321 -16.27 -0.64 4.73
C ALA A 321 -17.11 -1.83 5.17
N LEU A 322 -17.77 -1.72 6.32
CA LEU A 322 -18.60 -2.78 6.89
C LEU A 322 -19.98 -2.90 6.21
N ASP A 323 -20.56 -1.77 5.78
CA ASP A 323 -21.91 -1.70 5.21
C ASP A 323 -21.93 -1.79 3.67
N GLU A 324 -20.78 -2.02 3.04
CA GLU A 324 -20.69 -2.25 1.61
C GLU A 324 -21.20 -3.64 1.24
N ARG A 325 -22.14 -3.73 0.29
CA ARG A 325 -22.83 -4.98 -0.07
C ARG A 325 -22.77 -5.32 -1.55
N ARG A 326 -22.18 -4.47 -2.39
CA ARG A 326 -22.09 -4.71 -3.83
C ARG A 326 -21.03 -5.79 -4.07
N THR A 327 -21.40 -6.89 -4.73
CA THR A 327 -20.44 -7.97 -5.02
C THR A 327 -19.18 -7.51 -5.78
N PRO A 328 -19.22 -6.55 -6.73
CA PRO A 328 -18.00 -6.01 -7.35
C PRO A 328 -17.09 -5.23 -6.39
N PHE A 329 -17.59 -4.88 -5.21
CA PHE A 329 -16.84 -4.26 -4.13
C PHE A 329 -16.60 -5.31 -3.05
N THR A 330 -16.26 -6.55 -3.40
CA THR A 330 -15.78 -7.51 -2.41
C THR A 330 -14.39 -7.07 -1.93
N PRO A 331 -14.13 -6.99 -0.62
CA PRO A 331 -12.87 -6.50 -0.10
C PRO A 331 -11.77 -7.55 -0.32
N THR A 332 -10.57 -7.09 -0.67
CA THR A 332 -9.40 -7.96 -0.77
C THR A 332 -8.56 -7.84 0.49
N LEU A 333 -8.71 -8.80 1.40
CA LEU A 333 -7.92 -8.84 2.64
C LEU A 333 -6.47 -9.23 2.39
N TRP A 334 -5.61 -8.78 3.31
CA TRP A 334 -4.32 -9.41 3.54
C TRP A 334 -4.44 -10.61 4.47
N ARG A 335 -3.54 -11.57 4.30
CA ARG A 335 -3.20 -12.57 5.31
C ARG A 335 -1.71 -12.49 5.62
N LEU A 336 -1.34 -12.72 6.87
CA LEU A 336 0.06 -12.95 7.24
C LEU A 336 0.56 -14.25 6.59
N PRO A 337 1.87 -14.33 6.29
CA PRO A 337 2.50 -15.57 5.83
C PRO A 337 2.25 -16.72 6.82
N GLN A 338 1.98 -17.92 6.30
CA GLN A 338 1.89 -19.13 7.12
C GLN A 338 3.27 -19.74 7.40
N GLU A 339 3.35 -20.69 8.34
CA GLU A 339 4.60 -21.39 8.66
C GLU A 339 5.17 -22.09 7.39
N GLY A 340 6.41 -21.76 7.04
CA GLY A 340 7.06 -22.23 5.79
C GLY A 340 6.86 -21.32 4.57
N GLU A 341 5.92 -20.37 4.59
CA GLU A 341 5.82 -19.34 3.54
C GLU A 341 6.85 -18.22 3.80
N GLN A 342 7.58 -17.80 2.78
CA GLN A 342 8.58 -16.71 2.89
C GLN A 342 9.65 -16.98 3.97
N CYS A 343 9.99 -18.25 4.18
CA CYS A 343 11.08 -18.71 5.04
C CYS A 343 12.32 -18.93 4.17
N ALA A 344 13.16 -17.92 4.04
CA ALA A 344 14.48 -18.09 3.44
C ALA A 344 15.37 -18.88 4.43
N CYS A 345 16.13 -19.85 3.93
CA CYS A 345 17.06 -20.64 4.72
C CYS A 345 18.50 -20.21 4.48
N TYR A 346 19.32 -20.30 5.53
CA TYR A 346 20.77 -20.17 5.39
C TYR A 346 21.34 -21.45 4.81
N GLY A 347 22.13 -21.32 3.75
CA GLY A 347 23.00 -22.39 3.27
C GLY A 347 24.37 -22.33 3.93
N ASP A 348 25.22 -23.32 3.64
CA ASP A 348 26.59 -23.41 4.19
C ASP A 348 27.57 -22.38 3.58
N LYS A 349 27.20 -21.74 2.47
CA LYS A 349 28.05 -20.82 1.69
C LYS A 349 27.56 -19.38 1.84
N SER A 350 28.49 -18.44 1.90
CA SER A 350 28.14 -17.01 1.91
C SER A 350 27.61 -16.53 0.54
N PRO A 351 26.80 -15.44 0.49
CA PRO A 351 26.34 -14.87 -0.78
C PRO A 351 27.47 -14.58 -1.77
N GLU A 352 28.62 -14.09 -1.32
CA GLU A 352 29.77 -13.79 -2.18
C GLU A 352 30.41 -15.06 -2.76
N GLN A 353 30.38 -16.17 -2.02
CA GLN A 353 30.83 -17.46 -2.53
C GLN A 353 29.87 -17.99 -3.59
N LEU A 354 28.56 -17.93 -3.32
CA LEU A 354 27.51 -18.36 -4.26
C LEU A 354 27.52 -17.52 -5.55
N ALA A 355 27.69 -16.21 -5.45
CA ALA A 355 27.83 -15.32 -6.61
C ALA A 355 29.08 -15.65 -7.44
N ARG A 356 30.23 -15.94 -6.81
CA ARG A 356 31.44 -16.40 -7.51
C ARG A 356 31.25 -17.76 -8.18
N ASP A 357 30.60 -18.69 -7.51
CA ASP A 357 30.31 -20.03 -8.05
C ASP A 357 29.37 -19.92 -9.26
N LEU A 358 28.33 -19.10 -9.19
CA LEU A 358 27.42 -18.84 -10.30
C LEU A 358 28.17 -18.28 -11.51
N ARG A 359 29.05 -17.28 -11.32
CA ARG A 359 29.86 -16.72 -12.42
C ARG A 359 30.74 -17.76 -13.09
N LYS A 360 31.38 -18.65 -12.32
CA LYS A 360 32.17 -19.75 -12.87
C LYS A 360 31.31 -20.71 -13.68
N LEU A 361 30.12 -21.04 -13.20
CA LEU A 361 29.18 -21.92 -13.91
C LEU A 361 28.67 -21.28 -15.21
N LEU A 362 28.37 -19.97 -15.20
CA LEU A 362 27.99 -19.22 -16.40
C LEU A 362 29.12 -19.20 -17.43
N ALA A 363 30.36 -18.91 -17.02
CA ALA A 363 31.53 -18.92 -17.90
C ALA A 363 31.79 -20.31 -18.51
N ALA A 364 31.54 -21.37 -17.74
CA ALA A 364 31.67 -22.75 -18.18
C ALA A 364 30.47 -23.29 -18.98
N ASN A 365 29.44 -22.48 -19.22
CA ASN A 365 28.17 -22.91 -19.84
C ASN A 365 27.59 -24.17 -19.19
N ALA A 366 27.52 -24.17 -17.85
CA ALA A 366 27.08 -25.31 -17.07
C ALA A 366 25.60 -25.68 -17.35
N PRO A 367 25.19 -26.94 -17.08
CA PRO A 367 23.80 -27.35 -17.21
C PRO A 367 22.83 -26.49 -16.38
N GLU A 368 21.63 -26.28 -16.92
CA GLU A 368 20.57 -25.45 -16.32
C GLU A 368 20.26 -25.80 -14.87
N GLU A 369 20.25 -27.09 -14.52
CA GLU A 369 19.99 -27.58 -13.17
C GLU A 369 20.98 -26.99 -12.15
N LYS A 370 22.28 -27.03 -12.46
CA LYS A 370 23.33 -26.47 -11.57
C LYS A 370 23.24 -24.96 -11.47
N LEU A 371 22.89 -24.28 -12.56
CA LEU A 371 22.70 -22.83 -12.57
C LEU A 371 21.47 -22.43 -11.74
N ALA A 372 20.40 -23.23 -11.77
CA ALA A 372 19.21 -23.02 -10.95
C ALA A 372 19.54 -23.21 -9.46
N ASP A 373 20.18 -24.32 -9.09
CA ASP A 373 20.51 -24.62 -7.69
C ASP A 373 21.35 -23.50 -7.03
N VAL A 374 22.41 -23.05 -7.71
CA VAL A 374 23.28 -21.99 -7.16
C VAL A 374 22.59 -20.63 -7.15
N TRP A 375 21.74 -20.34 -8.14
CA TRP A 375 20.96 -19.11 -8.19
C TRP A 375 19.90 -19.06 -7.08
N GLU A 376 19.15 -20.14 -6.89
CA GLU A 376 18.17 -20.25 -5.82
C GLU A 376 18.83 -20.11 -4.45
N ALA A 377 19.94 -20.80 -4.21
CA ALA A 377 20.71 -20.68 -2.98
C ALA A 377 21.24 -19.26 -2.73
N LEU A 378 21.70 -18.56 -3.79
CA LEU A 378 22.14 -17.17 -3.69
C LEU A 378 20.99 -16.26 -3.24
N ILE A 379 19.85 -16.33 -3.93
CA ILE A 379 18.68 -15.51 -3.62
C ILE A 379 18.16 -15.84 -2.22
N GLU A 380 18.10 -17.11 -1.82
CA GLU A 380 17.68 -17.50 -0.47
C GLU A 380 18.63 -16.99 0.61
N SER A 381 19.94 -17.08 0.40
CA SER A 381 20.91 -16.56 1.37
C SER A 381 20.79 -15.05 1.54
N GLU A 382 20.69 -14.29 0.46
CA GLU A 382 20.55 -12.83 0.52
C GLU A 382 19.21 -12.41 1.16
N MET A 383 18.13 -13.12 0.82
CA MET A 383 16.83 -12.91 1.46
C MET A 383 16.86 -13.22 2.96
N ALA A 384 17.54 -14.29 3.38
CA ALA A 384 17.65 -14.68 4.77
C ALA A 384 18.39 -13.63 5.61
N GLU A 385 19.50 -13.10 5.08
CA GLU A 385 20.24 -12.01 5.71
C GLU A 385 19.38 -10.75 5.87
N MET A 386 18.66 -10.35 4.82
CA MET A 386 17.81 -9.16 4.88
C MET A 386 16.64 -9.35 5.84
N LEU A 387 15.94 -10.48 5.78
CA LEU A 387 14.82 -10.79 6.67
C LEU A 387 15.24 -10.90 8.14
N ALA A 388 16.49 -11.28 8.43
CA ALA A 388 17.02 -11.31 9.79
C ALA A 388 17.19 -9.89 10.40
N THR A 389 17.25 -8.85 9.58
CA THR A 389 17.31 -7.44 10.04
C THR A 389 15.92 -6.81 10.23
N LEU A 390 14.86 -7.50 9.78
CA LEU A 390 13.49 -7.02 9.89
C LEU A 390 12.78 -7.70 11.06
N ASP A 391 11.70 -7.08 11.52
CA ASP A 391 10.83 -7.71 12.51
C ASP A 391 10.30 -9.06 12.00
N GLU A 392 10.20 -10.06 12.88
CA GLU A 392 9.80 -11.42 12.49
C GLU A 392 8.44 -11.44 11.76
N ILE A 393 7.51 -10.58 12.19
CA ILE A 393 6.14 -10.50 11.70
C ILE A 393 5.80 -9.05 11.31
N PRO A 394 5.35 -8.79 10.08
CA PRO A 394 4.83 -7.48 9.68
C PRO A 394 3.72 -6.95 10.60
N ASP A 395 3.72 -5.65 10.88
CA ASP A 395 2.62 -4.97 11.58
C ASP A 395 1.42 -4.81 10.63
N LEU A 396 0.60 -5.86 10.53
CA LEU A 396 -0.65 -5.84 9.77
C LEU A 396 -1.81 -5.40 10.65
N GLN A 397 -2.58 -4.39 10.26
CA GLN A 397 -3.86 -4.05 10.88
C GLN A 397 -4.95 -3.86 9.83
N GLN A 398 -6.06 -4.59 9.96
CA GLN A 398 -7.22 -4.46 9.08
C GLN A 398 -8.46 -4.09 9.92
N VAL A 399 -8.98 -2.88 9.75
CA VAL A 399 -10.03 -2.32 10.64
C VAL A 399 -11.33 -2.07 9.88
N TRP A 400 -12.43 -2.61 10.38
CA TRP A 400 -13.78 -2.43 9.89
C TRP A 400 -14.43 -1.17 10.46
N PHE A 401 -14.89 -0.29 9.58
CA PHE A 401 -15.54 0.98 9.90
C PHE A 401 -17.00 0.98 9.43
N PRO A 402 -17.89 1.75 10.08
CA PRO A 402 -19.26 1.93 9.62
C PRO A 402 -19.29 2.74 8.32
N GLY A 403 -20.20 2.40 7.42
CA GLY A 403 -20.39 3.02 6.13
C GLY A 403 -20.04 2.13 4.94
N THR A 404 -20.31 2.66 3.74
CA THR A 404 -20.04 2.02 2.44
C THR A 404 -18.67 2.41 1.89
N HIS A 405 -18.28 1.90 0.72
CA HIS A 405 -16.98 2.17 0.09
C HIS A 405 -16.55 3.65 0.09
N LEU A 406 -17.46 4.58 -0.25
CA LEU A 406 -17.19 6.03 -0.26
C LEU A 406 -17.10 6.63 1.15
N ASN A 407 -17.76 6.05 2.14
CA ASN A 407 -17.64 6.49 3.53
C ASN A 407 -16.28 6.12 4.14
N ILE A 408 -15.48 5.26 3.50
CA ILE A 408 -14.13 4.91 3.96
C ILE A 408 -13.05 5.63 3.13
N GLY A 409 -13.28 5.78 1.84
CA GLY A 409 -12.35 6.51 0.97
C GLY A 409 -12.53 8.01 0.91
N GLY A 410 -13.69 8.53 1.30
CA GLY A 410 -14.06 9.94 1.11
C GLY A 410 -14.32 10.32 -0.35
N GLY A 411 -14.65 11.59 -0.55
CA GLY A 411 -14.83 12.19 -1.87
C GLY A 411 -16.25 12.09 -2.44
N ASN A 412 -17.28 12.18 -1.58
CA ASN A 412 -18.65 12.07 -2.02
C ASN A 412 -19.18 13.35 -2.67
N ILE A 413 -19.03 13.48 -4.00
CA ILE A 413 -19.49 14.65 -4.77
C ILE A 413 -20.99 14.96 -4.61
N GLY A 414 -21.80 13.98 -4.22
CA GLY A 414 -23.23 14.19 -4.01
C GLY A 414 -23.54 15.22 -2.90
N ILE A 415 -22.62 15.47 -1.97
CA ILE A 415 -22.79 16.54 -0.96
C ILE A 415 -22.94 17.92 -1.63
N ILE A 416 -22.21 18.18 -2.73
CA ILE A 416 -22.27 19.45 -3.48
C ILE A 416 -23.67 19.66 -4.08
N TYR A 417 -24.34 18.59 -4.49
CA TYR A 417 -25.67 18.62 -5.10
C TYR A 417 -26.83 18.58 -4.08
N GLY A 418 -26.55 18.80 -2.79
CA GLY A 418 -27.57 18.92 -1.75
C GLY A 418 -28.21 17.61 -1.30
N THR A 419 -27.62 16.46 -1.64
CA THR A 419 -28.08 15.16 -1.17
C THR A 419 -27.78 14.96 0.33
N PRO A 420 -28.68 14.31 1.11
CA PRO A 420 -28.55 14.21 2.57
C PRO A 420 -27.46 13.21 2.99
N PHE A 421 -26.20 13.61 2.84
CA PHE A 421 -25.04 12.82 3.25
C PHE A 421 -24.51 13.22 4.63
N ASP A 422 -23.68 12.36 5.21
CA ASP A 422 -22.92 12.53 6.46
C ASP A 422 -21.85 13.64 6.40
N CYS A 423 -21.74 14.36 5.27
CA CYS A 423 -20.77 15.43 5.05
C CYS A 423 -19.33 14.97 5.37
N GLU A 424 -18.96 13.79 4.86
CA GLU A 424 -17.63 13.17 5.00
C GLU A 424 -17.28 12.75 6.42
N GLN A 425 -18.23 12.74 7.37
CA GLN A 425 -17.91 12.37 8.74
C GLN A 425 -17.33 10.96 8.86
N LEU A 426 -18.00 9.96 8.28
CA LEU A 426 -17.53 8.57 8.38
C LEU A 426 -16.18 8.41 7.67
N ALA A 427 -15.96 9.16 6.59
CA ALA A 427 -14.68 9.21 5.90
C ALA A 427 -13.58 9.77 6.79
N LEU A 428 -13.87 10.83 7.55
CA LEU A 428 -12.90 11.40 8.49
C LEU A 428 -12.51 10.42 9.61
N ILE A 429 -13.41 9.54 10.06
CA ILE A 429 -13.07 8.54 11.09
C ILE A 429 -11.97 7.59 10.60
N SER A 430 -12.11 7.05 9.38
CA SER A 430 -11.08 6.17 8.80
C SER A 430 -9.82 6.93 8.40
N PHE A 431 -9.94 8.19 7.99
CA PHE A 431 -8.81 9.08 7.70
C PHE A 431 -7.94 9.34 8.93
N THR A 432 -8.54 9.76 10.05
CA THR A 432 -7.78 10.07 11.25
C THR A 432 -7.16 8.83 11.85
N TRP A 433 -7.85 7.69 11.78
CA TRP A 433 -7.27 6.40 12.18
C TRP A 433 -5.98 6.09 11.40
N MET A 434 -6.01 6.25 10.06
CA MET A 434 -4.82 6.05 9.23
C MET A 434 -3.71 7.05 9.60
N CYS A 435 -4.06 8.32 9.84
CA CYS A 435 -3.11 9.35 10.25
C CYS A 435 -2.44 9.01 11.59
N ASP A 436 -3.20 8.52 12.57
CA ASP A 436 -2.67 8.09 13.86
C ASP A 436 -1.69 6.91 13.69
N GLN A 437 -2.01 5.92 12.84
CA GLN A 437 -1.12 4.77 12.61
C GLN A 437 0.23 5.18 12.02
N ILE A 438 0.25 6.20 11.15
CA ILE A 438 1.48 6.66 10.49
C ILE A 438 2.16 7.83 11.20
N SER A 439 1.54 8.41 12.24
CA SER A 439 2.03 9.65 12.88
C SER A 439 3.43 9.53 13.48
N GLY A 440 3.83 8.32 13.90
CA GLY A 440 5.18 8.01 14.39
C GLY A 440 6.19 7.68 13.29
N LEU A 441 5.73 7.46 12.05
CA LEU A 441 6.55 7.02 10.92
C LEU A 441 6.72 8.12 9.86
N LEU A 442 5.73 8.99 9.71
CA LEU A 442 5.67 10.04 8.70
C LEU A 442 5.27 11.35 9.36
N GLN A 443 6.04 12.41 9.10
CA GLN A 443 5.71 13.72 9.66
C GLN A 443 4.52 14.31 8.90
N LEU A 444 3.41 14.47 9.62
CA LEU A 444 2.24 15.20 9.15
C LEU A 444 2.40 16.68 9.52
N ASN A 445 1.78 17.56 8.72
CA ASN A 445 1.60 18.98 9.03
C ASN A 445 0.47 19.15 10.06
N ASP A 446 0.63 18.44 11.17
CA ASP A 446 -0.23 18.45 12.35
C ASP A 446 0.56 19.15 13.47
N GLN A 447 0.02 20.26 13.97
CA GLN A 447 0.61 21.01 15.08
C GLN A 447 -0.05 20.50 16.36
N ARG A 448 0.73 20.00 17.32
CA ARG A 448 0.18 19.41 18.56
C ARG A 448 -0.32 20.52 19.50
N GLU A 449 -1.17 20.15 20.45
CA GLU A 449 -1.69 21.06 21.50
C GLU A 449 -0.52 21.77 22.23
N GLY A 450 -0.51 23.11 22.18
CA GLY A 450 0.51 23.97 22.81
C GLY A 450 1.29 24.86 21.82
N GLU A 451 1.27 24.54 20.53
CA GLU A 451 1.85 25.36 19.47
C GLU A 451 0.78 26.33 18.89
N SER A 452 1.16 27.56 18.53
CA SER A 452 0.22 28.53 17.94
C SER A 452 -0.18 28.12 16.50
N GLY A 453 -1.29 27.39 16.35
CA GLY A 453 -1.82 26.97 15.04
C GLY A 453 -3.01 26.01 15.13
N SER A 454 -3.64 25.69 14.00
CA SER A 454 -4.72 24.70 13.91
C SER A 454 -4.19 23.29 13.60
N THR A 455 -4.62 22.29 14.37
CA THR A 455 -4.31 20.86 14.16
C THR A 455 -4.90 20.34 12.84
N LEU A 456 -4.45 19.17 12.37
CA LEU A 456 -5.02 18.46 11.24
C LEU A 456 -6.52 18.22 11.43
N ALA A 457 -6.89 17.70 12.61
CA ALA A 457 -8.28 17.47 12.96
C ALA A 457 -9.09 18.78 12.90
N ASP A 458 -8.58 19.89 13.45
CA ASP A 458 -9.27 21.19 13.42
C ASP A 458 -9.47 21.71 11.99
N ARG A 459 -8.49 21.51 11.09
CA ARG A 459 -8.60 21.89 9.67
C ARG A 459 -9.69 21.10 8.97
N GLU A 460 -9.75 19.79 9.19
CA GLU A 460 -10.77 18.91 8.61
C GLU A 460 -12.17 19.20 9.17
N ILE A 461 -12.28 19.50 10.46
CA ILE A 461 -13.52 19.95 11.10
C ILE A 461 -13.99 21.28 10.47
N ALA A 462 -13.08 22.24 10.27
CA ALA A 462 -13.40 23.51 9.64
C ALA A 462 -13.85 23.32 8.18
N ALA A 463 -13.17 22.45 7.41
CA ALA A 463 -13.58 22.09 6.05
C ALA A 463 -14.97 21.44 6.03
N ARG A 464 -15.25 20.53 6.98
CA ARG A 464 -16.56 19.89 7.12
C ARG A 464 -17.66 20.89 7.50
N LYS A 465 -17.41 21.86 8.37
CA LYS A 465 -18.37 22.93 8.68
C LYS A 465 -18.76 23.72 7.42
N LYS A 466 -17.79 24.00 6.53
CA LYS A 466 -18.07 24.60 5.22
C LYS A 466 -18.93 23.69 4.34
N LEU A 467 -18.62 22.40 4.27
CA LEU A 467 -19.42 21.42 3.52
C LEU A 467 -20.85 21.31 4.04
N ILE A 468 -21.05 21.32 5.37
CA ILE A 468 -22.38 21.31 5.99
C ILE A 468 -23.17 22.55 5.55
N ALA A 469 -22.56 23.74 5.63
CA ALA A 469 -23.17 24.99 5.18
C ALA A 469 -23.51 24.95 3.68
N SER A 470 -22.58 24.52 2.82
CA SER A 470 -22.81 24.39 1.37
C SER A 470 -23.92 23.38 1.06
N SER A 471 -23.99 22.25 1.77
CA SER A 471 -25.04 21.24 1.58
C SER A 471 -26.45 21.75 1.93
N ARG A 472 -26.54 22.80 2.78
CA ARG A 472 -27.81 23.49 3.09
C ARG A 472 -28.21 24.47 1.99
N MET A 473 -27.23 25.04 1.29
CA MET A 473 -27.42 26.02 0.22
C MET A 473 -27.50 25.41 -1.18
N GLY A 474 -27.21 24.11 -1.33
CA GLY A 474 -27.17 23.41 -2.62
C GLY A 474 -28.48 23.53 -3.41
N LYS A 475 -28.37 24.11 -4.61
CA LYS A 475 -29.47 24.12 -5.61
C LYS A 475 -29.54 22.74 -6.27
N GLY A 476 -30.74 22.20 -6.47
CA GLY A 476 -30.91 20.99 -7.26
C GLY A 476 -30.40 21.17 -8.69
N LEU A 477 -30.08 20.07 -9.37
CA LEU A 477 -29.81 20.08 -10.81
C LEU A 477 -30.97 20.81 -11.53
N PHE A 478 -30.64 21.80 -12.37
CA PHE A 478 -31.60 22.56 -13.18
C PHE A 478 -32.59 23.48 -12.42
N GLY A 479 -32.28 23.92 -11.20
CA GLY A 479 -33.06 24.98 -10.52
C GLY A 479 -34.39 24.52 -9.90
N PHE A 480 -34.72 23.23 -9.95
CA PHE A 480 -35.80 22.62 -9.17
C PHE A 480 -35.33 22.27 -7.75
N LYS A 481 -36.25 22.26 -6.76
CA LYS A 481 -35.98 21.63 -5.45
C LYS A 481 -35.59 20.18 -5.72
N SER A 482 -34.40 19.75 -5.30
CA SER A 482 -33.93 18.42 -5.63
C SER A 482 -34.83 17.36 -4.97
N PRO A 483 -35.03 16.18 -5.59
CA PRO A 483 -35.62 15.01 -4.93
C PRO A 483 -34.93 14.69 -3.58
N ALA A 484 -33.70 15.15 -3.41
CA ALA A 484 -32.92 15.01 -2.20
C ALA A 484 -33.28 16.00 -1.09
N GLN A 485 -33.74 17.21 -1.41
CA GLN A 485 -34.34 18.13 -0.43
C GLN A 485 -35.69 17.57 0.07
N LEU A 486 -36.48 16.96 -0.82
CA LEU A 486 -37.69 16.21 -0.47
C LEU A 486 -37.35 14.97 0.38
N GLY A 487 -36.32 14.21 0.01
CA GLY A 487 -35.83 13.07 0.79
C GLY A 487 -35.31 13.46 2.17
N ARG A 488 -34.61 14.60 2.30
CA ARG A 488 -34.12 15.14 3.58
C ARG A 488 -35.29 15.61 4.46
N ALA A 489 -36.29 16.26 3.88
CA ALA A 489 -37.53 16.62 4.57
C ALA A 489 -38.32 15.38 5.02
N ALA A 490 -38.42 14.34 4.18
CA ALA A 490 -39.08 13.08 4.51
C ALA A 490 -38.33 12.32 5.63
N LEU A 491 -37.00 12.20 5.54
CA LEU A 491 -36.18 11.59 6.59
C LEU A 491 -36.29 12.37 7.92
N SER A 492 -36.39 13.70 7.84
CA SER A 492 -36.65 14.53 9.01
C SER A 492 -38.03 14.30 9.61
N PHE A 493 -39.06 14.22 8.77
CA PHE A 493 -40.43 13.94 9.20
C PHE A 493 -40.55 12.57 9.86
N THR A 494 -39.79 11.58 9.40
CA THR A 494 -39.72 10.24 10.01
C THR A 494 -38.89 10.17 11.29
N GLY A 495 -38.24 11.27 11.73
CA GLY A 495 -37.38 11.29 12.91
C GLY A 495 -36.05 10.53 12.75
N LEU A 496 -35.74 10.07 11.55
CA LEU A 496 -34.47 9.41 11.19
C LEU A 496 -33.30 10.41 11.14
N ILE A 497 -33.59 11.70 10.91
CA ILE A 497 -32.65 12.82 10.95
C ILE A 497 -33.35 14.01 11.65
N SER A 498 -32.63 14.88 12.36
CA SER A 498 -33.15 16.20 12.79
C SER A 498 -32.74 17.26 11.77
N THR A 499 -33.67 17.96 11.13
CA THR A 499 -33.34 19.04 10.18
C THR A 499 -32.72 20.28 10.82
N ASP A 500 -32.90 20.50 12.13
CA ASP A 500 -32.38 21.69 12.81
C ASP A 500 -31.04 21.44 13.53
N GLU A 501 -30.76 20.21 13.98
CA GLU A 501 -29.54 19.91 14.74
C GLU A 501 -28.54 19.06 13.96
N GLY A 502 -27.57 19.76 13.35
CA GLY A 502 -26.18 19.31 13.21
C GLY A 502 -25.94 17.96 12.56
N ASN A 503 -25.61 18.00 11.26
CA ASN A 503 -24.85 16.96 10.55
C ASN A 503 -23.42 16.75 11.14
N ASP A 504 -23.19 17.13 12.40
CA ASP A 504 -21.95 17.14 13.16
C ASP A 504 -21.87 16.01 14.21
N ALA A 505 -22.94 15.22 14.39
CA ALA A 505 -23.05 14.18 15.41
C ALA A 505 -22.11 13.00 15.14
N TRP A 506 -21.18 12.69 16.05
CA TRP A 506 -20.11 11.68 15.91
C TRP A 506 -20.62 10.32 15.40
N ALA A 507 -20.11 9.85 14.26
CA ALA A 507 -20.46 8.55 13.66
C ALA A 507 -21.96 8.27 13.40
N LEU A 508 -22.85 9.28 13.48
CA LEU A 508 -24.31 9.12 13.34
C LEU A 508 -24.87 9.66 12.02
N GLY A 509 -24.04 10.21 11.14
CA GLY A 509 -24.47 10.69 9.82
C GLY A 509 -25.17 9.62 8.97
N PRO A 510 -26.07 9.98 8.06
CA PRO A 510 -26.80 9.01 7.24
C PRO A 510 -25.85 8.26 6.28
N ILE A 511 -25.98 6.94 6.22
CA ILE A 511 -25.28 6.10 5.24
C ILE A 511 -26.16 6.04 3.99
N ILE A 512 -25.83 6.87 3.01
CA ILE A 512 -26.49 6.87 1.70
C ILE A 512 -25.46 6.50 0.66
N ASP A 513 -25.76 5.50 -0.17
CA ASP A 513 -24.94 5.14 -1.31
C ASP A 513 -25.69 5.55 -2.61
N PRO A 514 -25.30 6.68 -3.24
CA PRO A 514 -25.97 7.15 -4.46
C PRO A 514 -25.75 6.21 -5.65
N ILE A 515 -24.65 5.44 -5.65
CA ILE A 515 -24.37 4.44 -6.68
C ILE A 515 -25.27 3.22 -6.48
N SER A 516 -25.59 2.82 -5.24
CA SER A 516 -26.62 1.79 -4.98
C SER A 516 -27.98 2.18 -5.55
N MET A 517 -28.32 3.47 -5.56
CA MET A 517 -29.59 3.98 -6.08
C MET A 517 -29.69 3.82 -7.60
N VAL A 518 -28.59 4.10 -8.32
CA VAL A 518 -28.49 3.91 -9.78
C VAL A 518 -28.37 2.42 -10.15
N MET A 519 -27.70 1.62 -9.32
CA MET A 519 -27.44 0.19 -9.58
C MET A 519 -28.57 -0.75 -9.14
N ARG A 520 -29.62 -0.23 -8.47
CA ARG A 520 -30.87 -0.95 -8.12
C ARG A 520 -31.87 -1.05 -9.29
N ILE A 521 -31.53 -0.53 -10.46
CA ILE A 521 -32.33 -0.70 -11.67
C ILE A 521 -32.29 -2.18 -12.07
N PRO A 522 -33.45 -2.88 -12.20
CA PRO A 522 -33.53 -4.33 -12.44
C PRO A 522 -32.70 -4.84 -13.63
N SER A 523 -32.43 -3.97 -14.60
CA SER A 523 -31.63 -4.23 -15.79
C SER A 523 -30.15 -4.58 -15.53
N PHE A 524 -29.64 -4.35 -14.31
CA PHE A 524 -28.22 -4.56 -13.99
C PHE A 524 -27.90 -5.83 -13.18
N GLY A 525 -28.90 -6.64 -12.80
CA GLY A 525 -28.71 -8.03 -12.34
C GLY A 525 -27.70 -8.25 -11.19
N LEU A 526 -27.51 -7.27 -10.30
CA LEU A 526 -26.45 -7.32 -9.29
C LEU A 526 -26.81 -8.18 -8.08
N VAL A 527 -25.96 -9.17 -7.80
CA VAL A 527 -25.95 -9.90 -6.53
C VAL A 527 -25.48 -8.95 -5.42
N LEU A 528 -26.17 -8.95 -4.29
CA LEU A 528 -25.73 -8.31 -3.05
C LEU A 528 -25.13 -9.37 -2.14
N ALA A 529 -23.98 -9.09 -1.53
CA ALA A 529 -23.30 -9.97 -0.60
C ALA A 529 -22.79 -9.19 0.61
N ASP A 530 -23.00 -9.73 1.81
CA ASP A 530 -22.51 -9.15 3.04
C ASP A 530 -21.00 -9.34 3.19
N ARG A 531 -20.30 -8.30 3.66
CA ARG A 531 -18.89 -8.33 4.02
C ARG A 531 -18.74 -8.76 5.48
N THR A 532 -19.16 -9.97 5.79
CA THR A 532 -19.16 -10.47 7.16
C THR A 532 -17.72 -10.72 7.64
N PRO A 533 -17.23 -10.00 8.67
CA PRO A 533 -15.88 -10.18 9.20
C PRO A 533 -15.61 -11.62 9.59
N GLY A 534 -14.45 -12.16 9.19
CA GLY A 534 -14.06 -13.55 9.46
C GLY A 534 -14.82 -14.64 8.69
N GLU A 535 -15.80 -14.31 7.84
CA GLU A 535 -16.58 -15.27 7.05
C GLU A 535 -16.37 -15.07 5.54
N TYR A 536 -15.15 -15.32 5.08
CA TYR A 536 -14.81 -15.25 3.66
C TYR A 536 -14.88 -16.64 3.02
N LYS A 537 -15.28 -16.68 1.75
CA LYS A 537 -15.15 -17.89 0.94
C LYS A 537 -13.68 -18.28 0.89
N LYS A 538 -13.39 -19.58 0.98
CA LYS A 538 -12.05 -20.11 0.70
C LYS A 538 -11.57 -19.59 -0.65
N ASP A 539 -10.27 -19.36 -0.80
CA ASP A 539 -9.72 -19.02 -2.09
C ASP A 539 -9.96 -20.15 -3.11
N ARG A 540 -9.72 -19.90 -4.41
CA ARG A 540 -9.87 -20.93 -5.45
C ARG A 540 -8.97 -22.16 -5.22
N ALA A 541 -8.00 -22.07 -4.32
CA ALA A 541 -7.07 -23.13 -3.95
C ALA A 541 -7.48 -23.85 -2.64
N GLU A 542 -8.67 -23.55 -2.10
CA GLU A 542 -9.22 -24.10 -0.86
C GLU A 542 -8.37 -23.91 0.42
N ASN A 543 -7.40 -22.99 0.40
CA ASN A 543 -6.56 -22.73 1.56
C ASN A 543 -7.38 -22.16 2.72
N ALA A 544 -7.01 -22.52 3.95
CA ALA A 544 -7.56 -21.86 5.13
C ALA A 544 -7.25 -20.35 5.04
N PRO A 545 -8.22 -19.46 5.37
CA PRO A 545 -7.94 -18.04 5.48
C PRO A 545 -6.86 -17.89 6.56
N GLY A 546 -5.67 -17.44 6.17
CA GLY A 546 -4.55 -17.23 7.09
C GLY A 546 -4.89 -16.16 8.14
N ILE A 547 -3.94 -15.79 8.98
CA ILE A 547 -4.18 -14.78 10.01
C ILE A 547 -4.36 -13.41 9.34
N THR A 548 -5.55 -12.82 9.44
CA THR A 548 -5.91 -11.53 8.82
C THR A 548 -5.74 -10.34 9.78
N ASN A 549 -5.65 -10.55 11.09
CA ASN A 549 -5.59 -9.49 12.11
C ASN A 549 -6.70 -8.42 11.95
N GLU A 550 -7.93 -8.88 11.71
CA GLU A 550 -9.10 -8.02 11.58
C GLU A 550 -9.56 -7.48 12.94
N LYS A 551 -9.99 -6.21 12.98
CA LYS A 551 -10.59 -5.54 14.14
C LYS A 551 -11.83 -4.75 13.72
N VAL A 552 -12.79 -4.56 14.62
CA VAL A 552 -13.95 -3.68 14.39
C VAL A 552 -13.74 -2.35 15.10
N HIS A 553 -13.92 -1.22 14.41
CA HIS A 553 -13.76 0.09 15.03
C HIS A 553 -14.90 0.38 16.04
N PRO A 554 -14.63 0.98 17.22
CA PRO A 554 -15.64 1.21 18.26
C PRO A 554 -16.77 2.16 17.83
N SER A 555 -16.56 2.95 16.77
CA SER A 555 -17.63 3.76 16.17
C SER A 555 -18.80 2.91 15.63
N VAL A 556 -18.58 1.64 15.27
CA VAL A 556 -19.64 0.71 14.87
C VAL A 556 -20.61 0.44 16.02
N PHE A 557 -20.07 0.13 17.21
CA PHE A 557 -20.89 -0.10 18.40
C PHE A 557 -21.58 1.17 18.88
N TYR A 558 -20.85 2.30 18.88
CA TYR A 558 -21.43 3.61 19.20
C TYR A 558 -22.63 3.90 18.30
N ARG A 559 -22.47 3.77 16.98
CA ARG A 559 -23.56 3.97 16.02
C ARG A 559 -24.74 3.03 16.30
N LYS A 560 -24.49 1.74 16.54
CA LYS A 560 -25.55 0.75 16.87
C LYS A 560 -26.34 1.15 18.11
N SER A 561 -25.66 1.65 19.15
CA SER A 561 -26.27 2.03 20.43
C SER A 561 -27.08 3.33 20.35
N TYR A 562 -26.57 4.33 19.62
CA TYR A 562 -27.15 5.68 19.60
C TYR A 562 -28.08 5.96 18.41
N SER A 563 -28.16 5.06 17.41
CA SER A 563 -29.06 5.22 16.25
C SER A 563 -30.51 4.78 16.51
N LYS A 564 -30.91 4.53 17.76
CA LYS A 564 -32.27 4.12 18.17
C LYS A 564 -32.84 2.95 17.34
N GLY A 565 -32.01 1.96 17.02
CA GLY A 565 -32.39 0.77 16.26
C GLY A 565 -32.41 0.92 14.73
N SER A 566 -32.18 2.13 14.18
CA SER A 566 -32.12 2.34 12.73
C SER A 566 -30.85 1.81 12.05
N TYR A 567 -29.80 1.54 12.83
CA TYR A 567 -28.54 0.96 12.35
C TYR A 567 -28.32 -0.44 12.93
N ASN A 568 -28.43 -1.45 12.06
CA ASN A 568 -28.12 -2.83 12.37
C ASN A 568 -27.41 -3.46 11.16
N PRO A 569 -26.07 -3.37 11.09
CA PRO A 569 -25.31 -3.81 9.92
C PRO A 569 -25.52 -5.31 9.70
N ALA A 570 -25.89 -5.68 8.48
CA ALA A 570 -26.17 -7.08 8.14
C ALA A 570 -24.94 -7.98 8.35
N SER A 571 -23.75 -7.45 8.06
CA SER A 571 -22.44 -8.06 8.30
C SER A 571 -22.20 -8.46 9.76
N LEU A 572 -22.93 -7.88 10.74
CA LEU A 572 -22.81 -8.23 12.17
C LEU A 572 -24.13 -8.72 12.79
N LYS A 573 -25.12 -9.13 11.98
CA LYS A 573 -26.46 -9.50 12.50
C LYS A 573 -26.45 -10.65 13.50
N GLN A 574 -25.47 -11.56 13.38
CA GLN A 574 -25.30 -12.73 14.25
C GLN A 574 -24.15 -12.57 15.25
N PHE A 575 -23.56 -11.37 15.33
CA PHE A 575 -22.48 -11.08 16.26
C PHE A 575 -23.00 -10.37 17.50
N GLU A 576 -22.50 -10.79 18.66
CA GLU A 576 -22.72 -10.15 19.95
C GLU A 576 -21.42 -9.54 20.46
N ARG A 577 -21.49 -8.29 20.94
CA ARG A 577 -20.34 -7.61 21.55
C ARG A 577 -20.23 -8.03 23.01
N GLN A 578 -19.08 -8.54 23.42
CA GLN A 578 -18.81 -9.01 24.78
C GLN A 578 -17.49 -8.43 25.30
N LYS A 579 -17.33 -8.34 26.63
CA LYS A 579 -16.05 -7.96 27.26
C LYS A 579 -15.09 -9.14 27.16
N THR A 580 -13.84 -8.89 26.79
CA THR A 580 -12.83 -9.94 26.64
C THR A 580 -12.47 -10.52 28.01
N SER A 581 -12.34 -11.85 28.11
CA SER A 581 -12.01 -12.56 29.36
C SER A 581 -10.53 -12.41 29.78
N ALA A 582 -9.66 -11.99 28.86
CA ALA A 582 -8.25 -11.74 29.15
C ALA A 582 -8.11 -10.37 29.83
N ARG A 583 -7.74 -10.37 31.12
CA ARG A 583 -7.30 -9.19 31.86
C ARG A 583 -5.78 -9.24 31.98
N GLY A 584 -5.08 -8.25 31.42
CA GLY A 584 -3.65 -8.03 31.67
C GLY A 584 -2.88 -7.43 30.49
N ARG A 585 -1.64 -7.01 30.71
CA ARG A 585 -0.67 -6.77 29.63
C ARG A 585 -0.07 -8.11 29.25
N LYS A 586 -0.18 -8.54 27.99
CA LYS A 586 0.69 -9.59 27.44
C LYS A 586 1.74 -8.88 26.59
N ASN A 587 3.01 -8.93 27.01
CA ASN A 587 4.15 -8.33 26.31
C ASN A 587 4.00 -6.81 25.99
N GLY A 588 3.42 -6.02 26.90
CA GLY A 588 3.35 -4.56 26.75
C GLY A 588 2.30 -4.02 25.76
N GLN A 589 1.59 -4.87 25.01
CA GLN A 589 0.50 -4.45 24.11
C GLN A 589 -0.84 -4.34 24.85
N VAL A 590 -1.63 -3.31 24.51
CA VAL A 590 -2.99 -3.12 25.04
C VAL A 590 -3.88 -4.27 24.59
N GLN A 591 -4.40 -5.07 25.53
CA GLN A 591 -5.38 -6.10 25.21
C GLN A 591 -6.70 -5.47 24.75
N ASN A 592 -7.32 -6.06 23.73
CA ASN A 592 -8.62 -5.61 23.25
C ASN A 592 -9.65 -5.78 24.36
N LEU A 593 -10.40 -4.72 24.67
CA LEU A 593 -11.34 -4.70 25.80
C LEU A 593 -12.66 -5.40 25.48
N TYR A 594 -13.01 -5.37 24.20
CA TYR A 594 -14.23 -5.95 23.69
C TYR A 594 -13.93 -6.76 22.44
N GLU A 595 -14.80 -7.71 22.16
CA GLU A 595 -14.79 -8.55 20.97
C GLU A 595 -16.22 -8.81 20.49
N TRP A 596 -16.37 -9.01 19.19
CA TRP A 596 -17.60 -9.41 18.54
C TRP A 596 -17.57 -10.92 18.32
N ARG A 597 -18.49 -11.65 18.95
CA ARG A 597 -18.56 -13.12 18.90
C ARG A 597 -19.75 -13.62 18.09
N LYS A 598 -19.50 -14.65 17.28
CA LYS A 598 -20.50 -15.45 16.57
C LYS A 598 -20.07 -16.91 16.60
N GLY A 599 -20.69 -17.72 17.47
CA GLY A 599 -20.26 -19.10 17.70
C GLY A 599 -18.79 -19.13 18.16
N ASN A 600 -17.93 -19.82 17.40
CA ASN A 600 -16.49 -19.92 17.68
C ASN A 600 -15.66 -18.75 17.09
N LEU A 601 -16.27 -17.91 16.24
CA LEU A 601 -15.60 -16.78 15.62
C LEU A 601 -15.61 -15.58 16.58
N ALA A 602 -14.44 -15.03 16.86
CA ALA A 602 -14.27 -13.84 17.67
C ALA A 602 -13.43 -12.80 16.91
N ILE A 603 -13.99 -11.61 16.70
CA ILE A 603 -13.29 -10.49 16.06
C ILE A 603 -13.08 -9.39 17.11
N PRO A 604 -11.84 -9.03 17.44
CA PRO A 604 -11.56 -8.01 18.44
C PRO A 604 -12.06 -6.62 18.03
N GLU A 605 -12.41 -5.79 19.00
CA GLU A 605 -12.65 -4.36 18.80
C GLU A 605 -11.33 -3.59 18.82
N TYR A 606 -11.14 -2.66 17.87
CA TYR A 606 -9.99 -1.77 17.84
C TYR A 606 -9.99 -0.86 19.07
N VAL A 607 -8.81 -0.66 19.66
CA VAL A 607 -8.64 0.23 20.82
C VAL A 607 -8.04 1.54 20.34
N ILE A 608 -8.81 2.63 20.45
CA ILE A 608 -8.28 3.98 20.25
C ILE A 608 -7.35 4.27 21.43
N LYS A 609 -6.07 4.44 21.13
CA LYS A 609 -5.01 4.57 22.14
C LYS A 609 -4.98 5.99 22.70
N PRO A 610 -4.40 6.20 23.90
CA PRO A 610 -4.19 7.54 24.43
C PRO A 610 -3.44 8.48 23.47
N GLU A 611 -2.48 7.92 22.74
CA GLU A 611 -1.63 8.56 21.73
C GLU A 611 -2.29 8.77 20.35
N ASP A 612 -3.48 8.21 20.09
CA ASP A 612 -4.26 8.41 18.85
C ASP A 612 -4.91 9.82 18.86
N TYR A 613 -4.08 10.86 18.92
CA TYR A 613 -4.46 12.24 19.16
C TYR A 613 -5.43 12.75 18.08
N ILE A 614 -5.21 12.43 16.81
CA ILE A 614 -5.98 13.00 15.70
C ILE A 614 -7.41 12.45 15.73
N SER A 615 -7.58 11.14 15.90
CA SER A 615 -8.90 10.52 16.00
C SER A 615 -9.67 10.98 17.24
N ARG A 616 -8.99 11.10 18.38
CA ARG A 616 -9.60 11.61 19.61
C ARG A 616 -10.03 13.05 19.48
N ARG A 617 -9.19 13.92 18.92
CA ARG A 617 -9.50 15.33 18.68
C ARG A 617 -10.71 15.48 17.75
N LEU A 618 -10.75 14.70 16.66
CA LEU A 618 -11.90 14.68 15.75
C LEU A 618 -13.20 14.30 16.48
N ALA A 619 -13.14 13.28 17.34
CA ALA A 619 -14.29 12.85 18.14
C ALA A 619 -14.72 13.92 19.15
N GLU A 620 -13.82 14.44 19.97
CA GLU A 620 -14.10 15.43 21.02
C GLU A 620 -14.69 16.74 20.48
N CYS A 621 -14.35 17.11 19.24
CA CYS A 621 -14.89 18.28 18.57
C CYS A 621 -16.21 18.03 17.82
N SER A 622 -16.70 16.79 17.78
CA SER A 622 -17.98 16.40 17.19
C SER A 622 -19.08 16.30 18.26
N LYS A 623 -20.34 16.61 17.92
CA LYS A 623 -21.46 16.46 18.87
C LYS A 623 -21.62 15.00 19.31
N GLY A 624 -21.68 14.73 20.60
CA GLY A 624 -21.77 13.37 21.16
C GLY A 624 -20.45 12.59 21.20
N GLY A 625 -19.36 13.16 20.68
CA GLY A 625 -18.07 12.48 20.60
C GLY A 625 -17.21 12.61 21.86
N LYS A 626 -17.46 13.61 22.73
CA LYS A 626 -16.82 13.67 24.06
C LYS A 626 -17.24 12.48 24.92
N GLU A 627 -18.54 12.18 24.95
CA GLU A 627 -19.11 11.04 25.66
C GLU A 627 -18.54 9.71 25.11
N PHE A 628 -18.30 9.63 23.80
CA PHE A 628 -17.63 8.50 23.18
C PHE A 628 -16.19 8.32 23.69
N VAL A 629 -15.39 9.40 23.71
CA VAL A 629 -13.99 9.34 24.18
C VAL A 629 -13.91 9.08 25.68
N GLU A 630 -14.79 9.68 26.48
CA GLU A 630 -14.89 9.42 27.93
C GLU A 630 -15.19 7.95 28.22
N GLY A 631 -16.08 7.32 27.43
CA GLY A 631 -16.35 5.88 27.50
C GLY A 631 -15.10 5.04 27.25
N LEU A 632 -14.31 5.37 26.23
CA LEU A 632 -13.06 4.67 25.91
C LEU A 632 -12.01 4.81 27.02
N VAL A 633 -11.86 6.01 27.61
CA VAL A 633 -10.92 6.26 28.71
C VAL A 633 -11.34 5.50 29.97
N THR A 634 -12.63 5.48 30.27
CA THR A 634 -13.19 4.72 31.41
C THR A 634 -12.91 3.23 31.24
N ASP A 635 -13.18 2.69 30.06
CA ASP A 635 -12.91 1.29 29.74
C ASP A 635 -11.40 0.96 29.84
N HIS A 636 -10.51 1.84 29.35
CA HIS A 636 -9.06 1.66 29.43
C HIS A 636 -8.53 1.68 30.88
N ARG A 637 -9.06 2.57 31.73
CA ARG A 637 -8.69 2.63 33.16
C ARG A 637 -9.17 1.41 33.93
N MET A 638 -10.38 0.91 33.64
CA MET A 638 -10.89 -0.32 34.27
C MET A 638 -10.08 -1.56 33.86
N ALA A 639 -9.60 -1.62 32.62
CA ALA A 639 -8.82 -2.75 32.10
C ALA A 639 -7.40 -2.84 32.66
N ASN A 640 -6.78 -1.70 32.97
CA ASN A 640 -5.44 -1.62 33.55
C ASN A 640 -5.43 -1.66 35.09
N GLY A 641 -6.55 -2.03 35.73
CA GLY A 641 -6.63 -2.21 37.19
C GLY A 641 -6.48 -0.90 37.96
N GLY A 642 -7.39 0.05 37.75
CA GLY A 642 -7.48 1.23 38.61
C GLY A 642 -7.64 0.85 40.09
N TYR A 643 -6.82 1.49 40.92
CA TYR A 643 -6.78 1.44 42.39
C TYR A 643 -8.15 1.48 43.07
#